data_AF-A0A1J1IES0-F1
#
_entry.id   AF-A0A1J1IES0-F1
#
_cell.length_a   1.000
_cell.length_b   1.000
_cell.length_c   1.000
_cell.angle_alpha   90.00
_cell.angle_beta   90.00
_cell.angle_gamma   90.00
#
_symmetry.space_group_name_H-M   'P 1'
#
loop_
_entity.id
_entity.type
_entity.pdbx_description
1 polymer ?
#
loop_
_entity_poly.entity_id
_entity_poly.type
_entity_poly.pdbx_seq_one_letter_code
_entity_poly.pdbx_strand_id
1 'polypeptide(L)'
;MSFFLKNKLILYSCVLNHSVHSIKKSFSTKLNEKFLLKRSKHMDPNVKVRENPVVFKLENDLFKSIFTPELNRLVDLFKKHGYEIRIAGGAVRDLLMDKIPTDLDFATIATPKQMKTMFDTENIRMINMNGEKHGTITARIHDKENFECTTLRIDVLTDGRHAEVEFTQDWLLDSNRRDLTINAMFLGFDGSVYDYFFGYEDLMERRGKFVGNADTRIKEDFLRILRYFRFYGRIAKSPDQHDPETLKIISNNAEGLQRVSGERIWVELKKILQGNFAGEILMTIIDCGLSQHIAKSESFNEWLRKEGFESIKKFSNEKSSVSAPSAGTSLGISEKLLTKAKEELNRMVLLPGNDEPDRGNLDDSTIEWRNGKPNYTLANLAYLKGKCMKHEKGSLEMIVQNAVKTWEMEASHKKNPNQWKTIIQDKYNVQTNNGRVINLDEAFERGNYNVLMDEIDPNVYDASKEDFASSHQLFHGTFNGSFPWEVLQVFSGPPEIVFSFRHWGEFTGTYQGNKGDGSIVEMNGFVAVTVTEDLKITDLKVYFKPENFIKRLKVYDYFFGFEDLMERRVKFVGNADTRIKEDFLRILRYFRFYGRIAKSPDQHDPETLKIISNNAEGLQRVSGERIWVELKKILQGNFAGEILMTIIDCGLSQHIGLPSNPDKEDFRNLCKNQSIAKDCDPITILAALLNLPEDALHLHERLKFSAYERDLLYFLAQNKNEFRDVDDLIRYQQMCLITSGKIKDIKEYVEELLKLHCKLDLHQKLKEWTVPRFPVTGSLLLQNNCPTGKIVGVVLNKLKVIWVESEFKLTSEELLEHLPQIFKDLNIVDGKLVKKPKTQ
;
A
#
# COMPACT_ATOMS: atom_id res chain seq x y z
N MET A 1 -41.02 -40.84 -59.97
CA MET A 1 -40.44 -41.05 -58.62
C MET A 1 -39.52 -39.91 -58.16
N SER A 2 -38.60 -39.40 -58.98
CA SER A 2 -37.66 -38.31 -58.59
C SER A 2 -38.34 -36.98 -58.18
N PHE A 3 -39.46 -36.60 -58.81
CA PHE A 3 -40.13 -35.31 -58.57
C PHE A 3 -40.79 -35.18 -57.17
N PHE A 4 -41.23 -36.29 -56.56
CA PHE A 4 -41.89 -36.29 -55.25
C PHE A 4 -40.93 -36.13 -54.06
N LEU A 5 -39.64 -36.42 -54.25
CA LEU A 5 -38.62 -36.32 -53.19
C LEU A 5 -38.09 -34.89 -53.03
N LYS A 6 -37.94 -34.12 -54.11
CA LYS A 6 -37.47 -32.72 -54.02
C LYS A 6 -38.45 -31.79 -53.29
N ASN A 7 -39.77 -31.92 -53.54
CA ASN A 7 -40.76 -31.06 -52.89
C ASN A 7 -40.96 -31.36 -51.39
N LYS A 8 -40.67 -32.59 -50.91
CA LYS A 8 -40.66 -32.87 -49.47
C LYS A 8 -39.49 -32.19 -48.74
N LEU A 9 -38.30 -32.12 -49.33
CA LEU A 9 -37.16 -31.42 -48.70
C LEU A 9 -37.38 -29.91 -48.60
N ILE A 10 -38.02 -29.28 -49.60
CA ILE A 10 -38.28 -27.83 -49.57
C ILE A 10 -39.33 -27.49 -48.50
N LEU A 11 -40.41 -28.28 -48.36
CA LEU A 11 -41.34 -28.10 -47.24
C LEU A 11 -40.70 -28.38 -45.87
N TYR A 12 -39.86 -29.41 -45.72
CA TYR A 12 -39.15 -29.62 -44.46
C TYR A 12 -38.17 -28.48 -44.15
N SER A 13 -37.49 -27.91 -45.15
CA SER A 13 -36.61 -26.74 -45.01
C SER A 13 -37.39 -25.49 -44.59
N CYS A 14 -38.52 -25.19 -45.25
CA CYS A 14 -39.37 -24.05 -44.88
C CYS A 14 -40.00 -24.23 -43.50
N VAL A 15 -40.49 -25.42 -43.16
CA VAL A 15 -41.05 -25.69 -41.82
C VAL A 15 -39.95 -25.63 -40.77
N LEU A 16 -38.77 -26.21 -40.98
CA LEU A 16 -37.64 -26.10 -40.03
C LEU A 16 -37.13 -24.66 -39.90
N ASN A 17 -37.07 -23.86 -40.96
CA ASN A 17 -36.67 -22.45 -40.86
C ASN A 17 -37.76 -21.59 -40.22
N HIS A 18 -39.05 -21.81 -40.49
CA HIS A 18 -40.12 -21.15 -39.73
C HIS A 18 -40.15 -21.61 -38.27
N SER A 19 -39.89 -22.88 -37.99
CA SER A 19 -39.77 -23.41 -36.63
C SER A 19 -38.55 -22.84 -35.92
N VAL A 20 -37.37 -22.78 -36.53
CA VAL A 20 -36.16 -22.21 -35.92
C VAL A 20 -36.25 -20.69 -35.79
N HIS A 21 -36.89 -19.98 -36.73
CA HIS A 21 -37.13 -18.55 -36.61
C HIS A 21 -38.23 -18.25 -35.58
N SER A 22 -39.31 -19.04 -35.52
CA SER A 22 -40.34 -18.97 -34.48
C SER A 22 -39.77 -19.35 -33.10
N ILE A 23 -38.94 -20.38 -33.01
CA ILE A 23 -38.23 -20.78 -31.78
C ILE A 23 -37.24 -19.70 -31.39
N LYS A 24 -36.42 -19.14 -32.29
CA LYS A 24 -35.52 -18.01 -31.97
C LYS A 24 -36.29 -16.78 -31.53
N LYS A 25 -37.40 -16.44 -32.18
CA LYS A 25 -38.26 -15.31 -31.80
C LYS A 25 -38.97 -15.57 -30.47
N SER A 26 -39.42 -16.80 -30.21
CA SER A 26 -40.01 -17.25 -28.95
C SER A 26 -39.00 -17.36 -27.81
N PHE A 27 -37.76 -17.80 -28.07
CA PHE A 27 -36.67 -17.79 -27.10
C PHE A 27 -36.24 -16.36 -26.82
N SER A 28 -36.18 -15.49 -27.84
CA SER A 28 -35.87 -14.07 -27.67
C SER A 28 -36.97 -13.34 -26.89
N THR A 29 -38.25 -13.59 -27.16
CA THR A 29 -39.34 -13.03 -26.33
C THR A 29 -39.33 -13.63 -24.93
N LYS A 30 -39.10 -14.94 -24.75
CA LYS A 30 -39.00 -15.56 -23.40
C LYS A 30 -37.78 -15.12 -22.61
N LEU A 31 -36.62 -14.90 -23.25
CA LEU A 31 -35.46 -14.29 -22.58
C LEU A 31 -35.75 -12.83 -22.25
N ASN A 32 -36.33 -12.06 -23.17
CA ASN A 32 -36.70 -10.67 -22.90
C ASN A 32 -37.74 -10.57 -21.79
N GLU A 33 -38.80 -11.39 -21.78
CA GLU A 33 -39.77 -11.51 -20.68
C GLU A 33 -39.06 -11.89 -19.36
N LYS A 34 -38.13 -12.85 -19.38
CA LYS A 34 -37.37 -13.24 -18.18
C LYS A 34 -36.44 -12.12 -17.69
N PHE A 35 -35.80 -11.36 -18.59
CA PHE A 35 -35.00 -10.18 -18.23
C PHE A 35 -35.89 -9.05 -17.72
N LEU A 36 -37.02 -8.76 -18.37
CA LEU A 36 -37.98 -7.73 -17.95
C LEU A 36 -38.57 -8.05 -16.57
N LEU A 37 -38.98 -9.30 -16.33
CA LEU A 37 -39.47 -9.77 -15.03
C LEU A 37 -38.39 -9.74 -13.94
N LYS A 38 -37.12 -10.03 -14.30
CA LYS A 38 -36.00 -9.93 -13.36
C LYS A 38 -35.65 -8.47 -13.07
N ARG A 39 -35.73 -7.58 -14.07
CA ARG A 39 -35.59 -6.12 -13.91
C ARG A 39 -36.68 -5.56 -13.01
N SER A 40 -37.96 -5.86 -13.26
CA SER A 40 -39.07 -5.38 -12.41
C SER A 40 -39.04 -5.90 -10.97
N LYS A 41 -38.29 -6.98 -10.70
CA LYS A 41 -38.07 -7.51 -9.34
C LYS A 41 -36.86 -6.87 -8.63
N HIS A 42 -35.84 -6.43 -9.36
CA HIS A 42 -34.54 -6.03 -8.81
C HIS A 42 -34.13 -4.57 -9.13
N MET A 43 -34.99 -3.79 -9.78
CA MET A 43 -34.85 -2.36 -10.01
C MET A 43 -36.11 -1.63 -9.54
N ASP A 44 -35.94 -0.49 -8.88
CA ASP A 44 -37.03 0.45 -8.62
C ASP A 44 -37.53 1.02 -9.97
N PRO A 45 -38.84 0.94 -10.28
CA PRO A 45 -39.40 1.39 -11.55
C PRO A 45 -39.23 2.88 -11.82
N ASN A 46 -38.90 3.69 -10.80
CA ASN A 46 -38.67 5.12 -10.93
C ASN A 46 -37.20 5.46 -11.28
N VAL A 47 -36.29 4.48 -11.29
CA VAL A 47 -34.89 4.72 -11.65
C VAL A 47 -34.79 5.07 -13.12
N LYS A 48 -34.24 6.25 -13.43
CA LYS A 48 -34.03 6.72 -14.80
C LYS A 48 -32.91 5.91 -15.46
N VAL A 49 -33.24 5.20 -16.54
CA VAL A 49 -32.30 4.38 -17.34
C VAL A 49 -32.20 4.95 -18.76
N ARG A 50 -31.05 4.80 -19.44
CA ARG A 50 -30.96 5.05 -20.88
C ARG A 50 -31.62 3.95 -21.72
N GLU A 51 -32.31 4.34 -22.78
CA GLU A 51 -32.81 3.42 -23.80
C GLU A 51 -31.67 2.76 -24.60
N ASN A 52 -30.70 3.57 -25.06
CA ASN A 52 -29.43 3.09 -25.62
C ASN A 52 -28.28 3.37 -24.63
N PRO A 53 -27.59 2.33 -24.11
CA PRO A 53 -26.50 2.53 -23.16
C PRO A 53 -25.17 2.90 -23.81
N VAL A 54 -24.99 2.73 -25.13
CA VAL A 54 -23.72 3.09 -25.79
C VAL A 54 -23.70 4.59 -26.05
N VAL A 55 -22.82 5.31 -25.36
CA VAL A 55 -22.74 6.78 -25.44
C VAL A 55 -21.83 7.23 -26.58
N PHE A 56 -20.60 6.69 -26.64
CA PHE A 56 -19.62 6.96 -27.70
C PHE A 56 -18.52 5.89 -27.71
N LYS A 57 -17.55 6.02 -28.64
CA LYS A 57 -16.33 5.19 -28.69
C LYS A 57 -15.10 6.00 -28.26
N LEU A 58 -14.38 5.51 -27.25
CA LEU A 58 -13.13 6.09 -26.76
C LEU A 58 -11.95 5.61 -27.61
N GLU A 59 -11.19 6.55 -28.20
CA GLU A 59 -10.07 6.25 -29.11
C GLU A 59 -8.80 7.09 -28.80
N ASN A 60 -8.63 7.53 -27.55
CA ASN A 60 -7.43 8.26 -27.10
C ASN A 60 -6.20 7.33 -26.92
N ASP A 61 -5.00 7.92 -26.92
CA ASP A 61 -3.75 7.14 -26.81
C ASP A 61 -3.58 6.50 -25.43
N LEU A 62 -4.17 7.07 -24.39
CA LEU A 62 -4.26 6.45 -23.06
C LEU A 62 -5.02 5.13 -23.11
N PHE A 63 -6.19 5.07 -23.77
CA PHE A 63 -6.92 3.83 -23.97
C PHE A 63 -6.16 2.83 -24.84
N LYS A 64 -5.43 3.28 -25.87
CA LYS A 64 -4.54 2.38 -26.64
C LYS A 64 -3.42 1.81 -25.76
N SER A 65 -2.90 2.59 -24.81
CA SER A 65 -1.76 2.18 -23.98
C SER A 65 -2.06 1.02 -23.01
N ILE A 66 -3.32 0.77 -22.65
CA ILE A 66 -3.69 -0.35 -21.76
C ILE A 66 -3.66 -1.73 -22.45
N PHE A 67 -3.59 -1.80 -23.78
CA PHE A 67 -3.64 -3.07 -24.54
C PHE A 67 -2.30 -3.82 -24.51
N THR A 68 -1.93 -4.40 -23.37
CA THR A 68 -0.76 -5.29 -23.26
C THR A 68 -0.96 -6.59 -24.06
N PRO A 69 0.12 -7.29 -24.47
CA PRO A 69 0.00 -8.63 -25.07
C PRO A 69 -0.75 -9.62 -24.17
N GLU A 70 -0.59 -9.48 -22.85
CA GLU A 70 -1.29 -10.24 -21.84
C GLU A 70 -2.80 -9.93 -21.81
N LEU A 71 -3.19 -8.65 -21.88
CA LEU A 71 -4.60 -8.25 -21.91
C LEU A 71 -5.28 -8.69 -23.21
N ASN A 72 -4.61 -8.54 -24.36
CA ASN A 72 -5.13 -9.02 -25.64
C ASN A 72 -5.39 -10.55 -25.59
N ARG A 73 -4.45 -11.32 -25.03
CA ARG A 73 -4.63 -12.77 -24.83
C ARG A 73 -5.83 -13.07 -23.92
N LEU A 74 -6.07 -12.28 -22.86
CA LEU A 74 -7.27 -12.39 -22.02
C LEU A 74 -8.55 -12.19 -22.84
N VAL A 75 -8.65 -11.10 -23.60
CA VAL A 75 -9.84 -10.78 -24.41
C VAL A 75 -10.13 -11.86 -25.45
N ASP A 76 -9.09 -12.37 -26.12
CA ASP A 76 -9.22 -13.44 -27.11
C ASP A 76 -9.72 -14.76 -26.51
N LEU A 77 -9.41 -15.07 -25.25
CA LEU A 77 -9.93 -16.25 -24.55
C LEU A 77 -11.44 -16.15 -24.33
N PHE A 78 -11.90 -15.05 -23.75
CA PHE A 78 -13.33 -14.82 -23.52
C PHE A 78 -14.10 -14.83 -24.85
N LYS A 79 -13.57 -14.19 -25.88
CA LYS A 79 -14.11 -14.21 -27.25
C LYS A 79 -14.15 -15.62 -27.85
N LYS A 80 -13.08 -16.42 -27.72
CA LYS A 80 -13.00 -17.82 -28.19
C LYS A 80 -14.05 -18.72 -27.52
N HIS A 81 -14.31 -18.51 -26.24
CA HIS A 81 -15.28 -19.30 -25.46
C HIS A 81 -16.71 -18.73 -25.49
N GLY A 82 -16.95 -17.65 -26.25
CA GLY A 82 -18.29 -17.06 -26.43
C GLY A 82 -18.81 -16.27 -25.23
N TYR A 83 -17.93 -15.81 -24.35
CA TYR A 83 -18.28 -15.00 -23.18
C TYR A 83 -17.92 -13.54 -23.40
N GLU A 84 -18.87 -12.65 -23.14
CA GLU A 84 -18.61 -11.21 -23.17
C GLU A 84 -17.81 -10.77 -21.92
N ILE A 85 -16.83 -9.90 -22.13
CA ILE A 85 -16.00 -9.27 -21.10
C ILE A 85 -15.84 -7.77 -21.41
N ARG A 86 -15.89 -6.92 -20.39
CA ARG A 86 -15.72 -5.46 -20.48
C ARG A 86 -14.91 -4.95 -19.28
N ILE A 87 -14.19 -3.84 -19.46
CA ILE A 87 -13.59 -3.09 -18.35
C ILE A 87 -14.74 -2.45 -17.54
N ALA A 88 -14.63 -2.39 -16.21
CA ALA A 88 -15.74 -1.99 -15.34
C ALA A 88 -15.37 -0.88 -14.34
N GLY A 89 -16.35 -0.03 -14.02
CA GLY A 89 -16.33 0.85 -12.85
C GLY A 89 -15.15 1.81 -12.77
N GLY A 90 -14.28 1.62 -11.76
CA GLY A 90 -13.28 2.62 -11.39
C GLY A 90 -12.26 2.92 -12.50
N ALA A 91 -11.86 1.89 -13.25
CA ALA A 91 -10.96 2.03 -14.39
C ALA A 91 -11.59 2.84 -15.53
N VAL A 92 -12.88 2.62 -15.81
CA VAL A 92 -13.63 3.36 -16.84
C VAL A 92 -13.68 4.85 -16.52
N ARG A 93 -14.00 5.20 -15.26
CA ARG A 93 -14.00 6.59 -14.79
C ARG A 93 -12.65 7.26 -14.98
N ASP A 94 -11.55 6.60 -14.61
CA ASP A 94 -10.22 7.21 -14.69
C ASP A 94 -9.75 7.38 -16.15
N LEU A 95 -10.00 6.40 -17.02
CA LEU A 95 -9.74 6.51 -18.47
C LEU A 95 -10.53 7.65 -19.13
N LEU A 96 -11.80 7.84 -18.75
CA LEU A 96 -12.66 8.96 -19.18
C LEU A 96 -12.25 10.33 -18.58
N MET A 97 -11.26 10.34 -17.66
CA MET A 97 -10.66 11.56 -17.10
C MET A 97 -9.22 11.77 -17.58
N ASP A 98 -8.78 11.03 -18.60
CA ASP A 98 -7.40 10.99 -19.08
C ASP A 98 -6.36 10.67 -17.97
N LYS A 99 -6.75 9.80 -17.02
CA LYS A 99 -5.89 9.30 -15.93
C LYS A 99 -5.60 7.82 -16.09
N ILE A 100 -4.34 7.44 -15.92
CA ILE A 100 -3.93 6.03 -15.87
C ILE A 100 -4.63 5.35 -14.68
N PRO A 101 -5.43 4.28 -14.88
CA PRO A 101 -6.00 3.51 -13.78
C PRO A 101 -4.90 2.71 -13.08
N THR A 102 -4.96 2.61 -11.74
CA THR A 102 -3.98 1.82 -10.97
C THR A 102 -4.17 0.32 -11.17
N ASP A 103 -5.43 -0.10 -11.33
CA ASP A 103 -5.86 -1.49 -11.47
C ASP A 103 -7.00 -1.54 -12.50
N LEU A 104 -7.03 -2.58 -13.33
CA LEU A 104 -8.09 -2.82 -14.31
C LEU A 104 -9.06 -3.88 -13.80
N ASP A 105 -10.25 -3.45 -13.37
CA ASP A 105 -11.37 -4.33 -13.02
C ASP A 105 -12.10 -4.81 -14.28
N PHE A 106 -12.35 -6.12 -14.42
CA PHE A 106 -13.13 -6.69 -15.53
C PHE A 106 -14.43 -7.31 -15.05
N ALA A 107 -15.49 -7.12 -15.83
CA ALA A 107 -16.80 -7.73 -15.64
C ALA A 107 -17.15 -8.65 -16.82
N THR A 108 -17.82 -9.77 -16.56
CA THR A 108 -18.15 -10.77 -17.58
C THR A 108 -19.44 -11.54 -17.31
N ILE A 109 -20.11 -12.00 -18.37
CA ILE A 109 -21.26 -12.91 -18.29
C ILE A 109 -20.88 -14.36 -17.91
N ALA A 110 -19.59 -14.70 -17.92
CA ALA A 110 -19.11 -16.03 -17.55
C ALA A 110 -19.18 -16.22 -16.03
N THR A 111 -19.85 -17.28 -15.57
CA THR A 111 -19.86 -17.65 -14.14
C THR A 111 -18.47 -18.10 -13.66
N PRO A 112 -18.20 -18.12 -12.34
CA PRO A 112 -16.88 -18.51 -11.83
C PRO A 112 -16.51 -19.93 -12.21
N LYS A 113 -17.50 -20.84 -12.28
CA LYS A 113 -17.34 -22.20 -12.77
C LYS A 113 -16.94 -22.24 -14.26
N GLN A 114 -17.59 -21.43 -15.10
CA GLN A 114 -17.24 -21.34 -16.52
C GLN A 114 -15.85 -20.72 -16.73
N MET A 115 -15.51 -19.67 -16.00
CA MET A 115 -14.17 -19.07 -16.02
C MET A 115 -13.10 -20.08 -15.60
N LYS A 116 -13.31 -20.82 -14.51
CA LYS A 116 -12.41 -21.92 -14.11
C LYS A 116 -12.22 -22.95 -15.20
N THR A 117 -13.31 -23.53 -15.72
CA THR A 117 -13.24 -24.53 -16.80
C THR A 117 -12.55 -23.97 -18.05
N MET A 118 -12.79 -22.71 -18.41
CA MET A 118 -12.10 -22.03 -19.52
C MET A 118 -10.60 -21.89 -19.27
N PHE A 119 -10.20 -21.35 -18.11
CA PHE A 119 -8.78 -21.15 -17.78
C PHE A 119 -8.04 -22.49 -17.61
N ASP A 120 -8.64 -23.49 -16.96
CA ASP A 120 -8.10 -24.84 -16.84
C ASP A 120 -7.89 -25.48 -18.22
N THR A 121 -8.88 -25.37 -19.12
CA THR A 121 -8.80 -25.90 -20.51
C THR A 121 -7.69 -25.22 -21.33
N GLU A 122 -7.45 -23.94 -21.09
CA GLU A 122 -6.44 -23.13 -21.80
C GLU A 122 -5.07 -23.14 -21.09
N ASN A 123 -4.91 -23.94 -20.03
CA ASN A 123 -3.71 -24.04 -19.18
C ASN A 123 -3.27 -22.71 -18.55
N ILE A 124 -4.22 -21.89 -18.11
CA ILE A 124 -4.00 -20.58 -17.52
C ILE A 124 -4.07 -20.66 -16.00
N ARG A 125 -3.00 -20.18 -15.36
CA ARG A 125 -2.89 -20.15 -13.90
C ARG A 125 -3.88 -19.16 -13.30
N MET A 126 -4.68 -19.63 -12.35
CA MET A 126 -5.55 -18.78 -11.52
C MET A 126 -4.88 -18.48 -10.18
N ILE A 127 -5.12 -17.30 -9.63
CA ILE A 127 -4.68 -16.85 -8.29
C ILE A 127 -5.92 -16.50 -7.44
N ASN A 128 -5.75 -16.42 -6.12
CA ASN A 128 -6.73 -15.88 -5.18
C ASN A 128 -8.13 -16.51 -5.27
N MET A 129 -8.21 -17.83 -5.05
CA MET A 129 -9.49 -18.56 -4.98
C MET A 129 -10.47 -18.03 -3.92
N ASN A 130 -10.02 -17.20 -2.97
CA ASN A 130 -10.86 -16.57 -1.95
C ASN A 130 -11.94 -15.64 -2.54
N GLY A 131 -11.71 -15.04 -3.71
CA GLY A 131 -12.66 -14.15 -4.40
C GLY A 131 -13.86 -14.86 -5.04
N GLU A 132 -13.80 -16.18 -5.20
CA GLU A 132 -14.79 -16.98 -5.93
C GLU A 132 -16.20 -16.85 -5.33
N LYS A 133 -16.30 -16.78 -3.99
CA LYS A 133 -17.58 -16.63 -3.26
C LYS A 133 -18.35 -15.37 -3.65
N HIS A 134 -17.68 -14.36 -4.20
CA HIS A 134 -18.27 -13.10 -4.63
C HIS A 134 -18.25 -12.91 -6.16
N GLY A 135 -17.90 -13.97 -6.90
CA GLY A 135 -17.92 -14.01 -8.36
C GLY A 135 -16.59 -13.68 -9.05
N THR A 136 -15.50 -13.44 -8.32
CA THR A 136 -14.22 -12.99 -8.89
C THR A 136 -13.24 -14.15 -9.05
N ILE A 137 -12.61 -14.24 -10.23
CA ILE A 137 -11.51 -15.16 -10.55
C ILE A 137 -10.36 -14.31 -11.10
N THR A 138 -9.17 -14.40 -10.48
CA THR A 138 -7.97 -13.70 -10.95
C THR A 138 -7.15 -14.61 -11.86
N ALA A 139 -7.07 -14.26 -13.15
CA ALA A 139 -6.25 -14.99 -14.14
C ALA A 139 -4.84 -14.39 -14.23
N ARG A 140 -3.81 -15.24 -14.33
CA ARG A 140 -2.43 -14.82 -14.56
C ARG A 140 -1.97 -15.21 -15.95
N ILE A 141 -1.82 -14.22 -16.82
CA ILE A 141 -1.44 -14.43 -18.23
C ILE A 141 0.07 -14.34 -18.39
N HIS A 142 0.64 -15.27 -19.15
CA HIS A 142 2.08 -15.44 -19.38
C HIS A 142 2.94 -15.51 -18.09
N ASP A 143 2.33 -15.94 -16.98
CA ASP A 143 2.89 -15.88 -15.62
C ASP A 143 3.49 -14.51 -15.23
N LYS A 144 2.97 -13.41 -15.83
CA LYS A 144 3.47 -12.04 -15.75
C LYS A 144 2.44 -11.08 -15.15
N GLU A 145 1.29 -10.92 -15.82
CA GLU A 145 0.25 -9.94 -15.47
C GLU A 145 -0.99 -10.63 -14.88
N ASN A 146 -1.67 -9.95 -13.93
CA ASN A 146 -2.86 -10.46 -13.23
C ASN A 146 -4.10 -9.67 -13.66
N PHE A 147 -5.21 -10.35 -13.95
CA PHE A 147 -6.48 -9.70 -14.30
C PHE A 147 -7.63 -10.25 -13.45
N GLU A 148 -8.33 -9.37 -12.73
CA GLU A 148 -9.47 -9.75 -11.90
C GLU A 148 -10.77 -9.73 -12.72
N CYS A 149 -11.29 -10.93 -13.02
CA CYS A 149 -12.51 -11.11 -13.79
C CYS A 149 -13.68 -11.43 -12.87
N THR A 150 -14.68 -10.55 -12.81
CA THR A 150 -15.86 -10.70 -11.93
C THR A 150 -17.12 -11.01 -12.73
N THR A 151 -17.83 -12.08 -12.36
CA THR A 151 -19.15 -12.41 -12.94
C THR A 151 -20.16 -11.30 -12.64
N LEU A 152 -20.94 -10.88 -13.63
CA LEU A 152 -22.08 -9.98 -13.42
C LEU A 152 -23.03 -10.56 -12.38
N ARG A 153 -23.48 -9.74 -11.43
CA ARG A 153 -24.32 -10.20 -10.32
C ARG A 153 -25.35 -9.19 -9.87
N ILE A 154 -26.29 -9.67 -9.08
CA ILE A 154 -27.32 -8.93 -8.36
C ILE A 154 -27.11 -9.26 -6.88
N ASP A 155 -27.08 -8.25 -6.03
CA ASP A 155 -27.02 -8.45 -4.58
C ASP A 155 -28.47 -8.64 -4.09
N VAL A 156 -28.80 -9.81 -3.52
CA VAL A 156 -30.17 -10.24 -3.18
C VAL A 156 -30.55 -9.87 -1.75
N LEU A 157 -29.63 -10.13 -0.82
CA LEU A 157 -29.65 -9.68 0.57
C LEU A 157 -28.27 -9.11 0.85
N THR A 158 -28.19 -7.92 1.44
CA THR A 158 -26.93 -7.30 1.83
C THR A 158 -27.07 -6.56 3.16
N ASP A 159 -26.09 -6.74 4.04
CA ASP A 159 -25.88 -5.91 5.24
C ASP A 159 -24.75 -4.87 5.04
N GLY A 160 -24.26 -4.77 3.79
CA GLY A 160 -23.12 -3.96 3.38
C GLY A 160 -21.75 -4.62 3.56
N ARG A 161 -21.62 -5.61 4.45
CA ARG A 161 -20.39 -6.40 4.65
C ARG A 161 -20.43 -7.75 3.94
N HIS A 162 -21.59 -8.39 3.95
CA HIS A 162 -21.89 -9.65 3.30
C HIS A 162 -23.07 -9.43 2.36
N ALA A 163 -22.95 -9.96 1.14
CA ALA A 163 -24.04 -9.98 0.18
C ALA A 163 -24.24 -11.43 -0.29
N GLU A 164 -25.49 -11.90 -0.26
CA GLU A 164 -25.89 -13.06 -1.05
C GLU A 164 -26.06 -12.61 -2.50
N VAL A 165 -25.35 -13.25 -3.42
CA VAL A 165 -25.24 -12.79 -4.80
C VAL A 165 -25.88 -13.78 -5.78
N GLU A 166 -26.75 -13.28 -6.67
CA GLU A 166 -27.28 -14.04 -7.79
C GLU A 166 -26.56 -13.62 -9.08
N PHE A 167 -25.89 -14.55 -9.75
CA PHE A 167 -25.26 -14.24 -11.04
C PHE A 167 -26.30 -13.91 -12.12
N THR A 168 -25.94 -13.00 -13.01
CA THR A 168 -26.78 -12.53 -14.11
C THR A 168 -25.99 -12.46 -15.41
N GLN A 169 -26.68 -12.27 -16.53
CA GLN A 169 -26.09 -11.92 -17.82
C GLN A 169 -26.54 -10.53 -18.28
N ASP A 170 -27.25 -9.80 -17.40
CA ASP A 170 -27.81 -8.49 -17.65
C ASP A 170 -26.89 -7.39 -17.11
N TRP A 171 -26.19 -6.71 -18.01
CA TRP A 171 -25.31 -5.58 -17.71
C TRP A 171 -26.02 -4.42 -16.99
N LEU A 172 -27.32 -4.20 -17.26
CA LEU A 172 -28.09 -3.16 -16.57
C LEU A 172 -28.25 -3.51 -15.08
N LEU A 173 -28.45 -4.79 -14.75
CA LEU A 173 -28.62 -5.23 -13.37
C LEU A 173 -27.30 -5.20 -12.58
N ASP A 174 -26.17 -5.53 -13.21
CA ASP A 174 -24.86 -5.34 -12.57
C ASP A 174 -24.49 -3.86 -12.41
N SER A 175 -24.91 -3.02 -13.35
CA SER A 175 -24.78 -1.57 -13.25
C SER A 175 -25.62 -1.03 -12.07
N ASN A 176 -26.86 -1.52 -11.92
CA ASN A 176 -27.81 -1.06 -10.89
C ASN A 176 -27.31 -1.28 -9.46
N ARG A 177 -26.66 -2.42 -9.17
CA ARG A 177 -26.13 -2.69 -7.82
C ARG A 177 -24.93 -1.81 -7.42
N ARG A 178 -24.30 -1.09 -8.36
CA ARG A 178 -23.15 -0.22 -8.08
C ARG A 178 -23.59 1.05 -7.34
N ASP A 179 -22.64 1.72 -6.69
CA ASP A 179 -22.94 2.82 -5.77
C ASP A 179 -23.25 4.14 -6.50
N LEU A 180 -22.29 4.65 -7.27
CA LEU A 180 -22.36 5.94 -7.95
C LEU A 180 -22.44 5.77 -9.48
N THR A 181 -23.14 6.68 -10.16
CA THR A 181 -23.33 6.69 -11.62
C THR A 181 -21.98 6.66 -12.36
N ILE A 182 -21.04 7.48 -11.93
CA ILE A 182 -19.65 7.54 -12.43
C ILE A 182 -18.86 6.21 -12.29
N ASN A 183 -19.28 5.30 -11.41
CA ASN A 183 -18.67 3.98 -11.19
C ASN A 183 -19.54 2.83 -11.74
N ALA A 184 -20.67 3.15 -12.37
CA ALA A 184 -21.65 2.19 -12.89
C ALA A 184 -21.46 1.84 -14.38
N MET A 185 -20.50 2.50 -15.04
CA MET A 185 -20.19 2.35 -16.46
C MET A 185 -19.30 1.14 -16.75
N PHE A 186 -19.34 0.69 -18.01
CA PHE A 186 -18.42 -0.31 -18.59
C PHE A 186 -17.79 0.21 -19.88
N LEU A 187 -16.63 -0.31 -20.24
CA LEU A 187 -15.92 0.02 -21.49
C LEU A 187 -15.60 -1.27 -22.24
N GLY A 188 -16.07 -1.36 -23.49
CA GLY A 188 -15.72 -2.42 -24.42
C GLY A 188 -14.31 -2.23 -24.97
N PHE A 189 -13.65 -3.35 -25.32
CA PHE A 189 -12.34 -3.34 -25.97
C PHE A 189 -12.34 -2.79 -27.40
N ASP A 190 -13.53 -2.53 -27.96
CA ASP A 190 -13.76 -1.80 -29.20
C ASP A 190 -13.95 -0.28 -28.98
N GLY A 191 -13.63 0.21 -27.78
CA GLY A 191 -13.81 1.60 -27.35
C GLY A 191 -15.23 1.95 -26.88
N SER A 192 -16.23 1.09 -27.06
CA SER A 192 -17.63 1.44 -26.77
C SER A 192 -17.87 1.66 -25.27
N VAL A 193 -18.27 2.88 -24.89
CA VAL A 193 -18.62 3.26 -23.51
C VAL A 193 -20.09 2.92 -23.25
N TYR A 194 -20.34 2.00 -22.33
CA TYR A 194 -21.67 1.58 -21.89
C TYR A 194 -22.02 2.24 -20.56
N ASP A 195 -22.97 3.18 -20.59
CA ASP A 195 -23.53 3.85 -19.43
C ASP A 195 -25.05 3.65 -19.40
N TYR A 196 -25.57 3.18 -18.28
CA TYR A 196 -27.00 2.95 -18.09
C TYR A 196 -27.70 4.06 -17.31
N PHE A 197 -26.94 4.88 -16.56
CA PHE A 197 -27.45 5.75 -15.50
C PHE A 197 -26.91 7.19 -15.56
N PHE A 198 -26.57 7.68 -16.75
CA PHE A 198 -26.10 9.06 -16.99
C PHE A 198 -24.77 9.39 -16.28
N GLY A 199 -23.95 8.36 -16.05
CA GLY A 199 -22.66 8.45 -15.38
C GLY A 199 -21.59 9.18 -16.17
N TYR A 200 -21.73 9.28 -17.50
CA TYR A 200 -20.80 10.04 -18.34
C TYR A 200 -20.95 11.55 -18.15
N GLU A 201 -22.17 12.07 -18.22
CA GLU A 201 -22.50 13.48 -18.02
C GLU A 201 -22.22 13.90 -16.58
N ASP A 202 -22.61 13.07 -15.59
CA ASP A 202 -22.21 13.29 -14.19
C ASP A 202 -20.67 13.34 -14.04
N LEU A 203 -19.90 12.52 -14.77
CA LEU A 203 -18.44 12.56 -14.72
C LEU A 203 -17.84 13.81 -15.41
N MET A 204 -18.44 14.28 -16.50
CA MET A 204 -18.02 15.51 -17.20
C MET A 204 -18.35 16.76 -16.37
N GLU A 205 -19.54 16.80 -15.77
CA GLU A 205 -20.03 17.87 -14.90
C GLU A 205 -19.56 17.73 -13.44
N ARG A 206 -18.69 16.75 -13.16
CA ARG A 206 -18.05 16.46 -11.85
C ARG A 206 -18.99 16.19 -10.67
N ARG A 207 -20.17 15.64 -10.93
CA ARG A 207 -21.17 15.30 -9.92
C ARG A 207 -21.02 13.87 -9.41
N GLY A 208 -20.97 13.69 -8.10
CA GLY A 208 -21.12 12.38 -7.46
C GLY A 208 -22.59 12.06 -7.20
N LYS A 209 -23.27 11.33 -8.09
CA LYS A 209 -24.66 10.87 -7.86
C LYS A 209 -24.74 9.38 -7.61
N PHE A 210 -25.70 8.98 -6.78
CA PHE A 210 -26.04 7.57 -6.56
C PHE A 210 -26.83 6.99 -7.74
N VAL A 211 -26.65 5.69 -8.00
CA VAL A 211 -27.53 4.96 -8.92
C VAL A 211 -28.87 4.70 -8.22
N GLY A 212 -29.94 5.32 -8.71
CA GLY A 212 -31.27 5.26 -8.09
C GLY A 212 -31.40 6.15 -6.84
N ASN A 213 -32.29 5.78 -5.92
CA ASN A 213 -32.57 6.59 -4.72
C ASN A 213 -31.43 6.54 -3.70
N ALA A 214 -30.77 7.68 -3.44
CA ALA A 214 -29.60 7.78 -2.58
C ALA A 214 -29.83 7.28 -1.13
N ASP A 215 -31.01 7.53 -0.54
CA ASP A 215 -31.35 7.09 0.81
C ASP A 215 -31.42 5.56 0.90
N THR A 216 -32.09 4.94 -0.08
CA THR A 216 -32.12 3.47 -0.21
C THR A 216 -30.72 2.91 -0.42
N ARG A 217 -29.91 3.53 -1.30
CA ARG A 217 -28.54 3.07 -1.55
C ARG A 217 -27.65 3.21 -0.32
N ILE A 218 -27.81 4.23 0.52
CA ILE A 218 -27.04 4.38 1.75
C ILE A 218 -27.44 3.34 2.79
N LYS A 219 -28.74 3.00 2.90
CA LYS A 219 -29.25 1.98 3.83
C LYS A 219 -28.83 0.55 3.49
N GLU A 220 -28.50 0.26 2.22
CA GLU A 220 -27.90 -1.01 1.80
C GLU A 220 -26.46 -1.23 2.35
N ASP A 221 -25.64 -0.16 2.41
CA ASP A 221 -24.30 -0.18 3.00
C ASP A 221 -23.90 1.24 3.40
N PHE A 222 -23.95 1.55 4.69
CA PHE A 222 -23.65 2.90 5.19
C PHE A 222 -22.20 3.34 4.90
N LEU A 223 -21.27 2.43 4.58
CA LEU A 223 -19.94 2.80 4.09
C LEU A 223 -19.99 3.63 2.80
N ARG A 224 -21.08 3.54 2.03
CA ARG A 224 -21.30 4.35 0.82
C ARG A 224 -21.33 5.85 1.09
N ILE A 225 -21.63 6.29 2.31
CA ILE A 225 -21.47 7.68 2.75
C ILE A 225 -20.01 8.13 2.58
N LEU A 226 -19.06 7.38 3.13
CA LEU A 226 -17.62 7.70 3.00
C LEU A 226 -17.13 7.56 1.55
N ARG A 227 -17.71 6.61 0.79
CA ARG A 227 -17.38 6.45 -0.63
C ARG A 227 -17.83 7.63 -1.47
N TYR A 228 -19.00 8.22 -1.20
CA TYR A 228 -19.43 9.48 -1.83
C TYR A 228 -18.36 10.56 -1.65
N PHE A 229 -17.93 10.85 -0.42
CA PHE A 229 -16.89 11.85 -0.14
C PHE A 229 -15.55 11.53 -0.82
N ARG A 230 -15.10 10.28 -0.77
CA ARG A 230 -13.88 9.80 -1.44
C ARG A 230 -13.91 10.03 -2.95
N PHE A 231 -15.04 9.71 -3.60
CA PHE A 231 -15.17 9.84 -5.04
C PHE A 231 -15.40 11.30 -5.45
N TYR A 232 -16.13 12.08 -4.65
CA TYR A 232 -16.26 13.52 -4.82
C TYR A 232 -14.88 14.18 -4.87
N GLY A 233 -14.02 13.94 -3.87
CA GLY A 233 -12.64 14.45 -3.87
C GLY A 233 -11.77 13.98 -5.05
N ARG A 234 -12.10 12.86 -5.71
CA ARG A 234 -11.37 12.37 -6.89
C ARG A 234 -11.78 13.10 -8.19
N ILE A 235 -13.01 13.62 -8.28
CA ILE A 235 -13.56 14.19 -9.52
C ILE A 235 -13.88 15.69 -9.47
N ALA A 236 -14.17 16.24 -8.29
CA ALA A 236 -14.63 17.61 -8.12
C ALA A 236 -13.58 18.64 -8.59
N LYS A 237 -14.06 19.81 -9.06
CA LYS A 237 -13.21 20.97 -9.37
C LYS A 237 -12.98 21.88 -8.16
N SER A 238 -13.94 21.90 -7.23
CA SER A 238 -13.90 22.67 -5.99
C SER A 238 -14.53 21.87 -4.84
N PRO A 239 -14.21 22.18 -3.57
CA PRO A 239 -14.68 21.40 -2.42
C PRO A 239 -16.18 21.57 -2.11
N ASP A 240 -16.83 22.61 -2.64
CA ASP A 240 -18.10 23.17 -2.18
C ASP A 240 -19.32 22.86 -3.08
N GLN A 241 -19.11 22.27 -4.26
CA GLN A 241 -20.16 21.91 -5.24
C GLN A 241 -20.87 20.57 -4.95
N HIS A 242 -21.09 20.26 -3.67
CA HIS A 242 -21.91 19.11 -3.27
C HIS A 242 -23.40 19.36 -3.59
N ASP A 243 -24.14 18.30 -3.96
CA ASP A 243 -25.60 18.38 -4.07
C ASP A 243 -26.24 18.49 -2.67
N PRO A 244 -26.98 19.57 -2.35
CA PRO A 244 -27.54 19.78 -1.02
C PRO A 244 -28.51 18.68 -0.57
N GLU A 245 -29.30 18.09 -1.49
CA GLU A 245 -30.23 17.02 -1.11
C GLU A 245 -29.46 15.72 -0.82
N THR A 246 -28.40 15.40 -1.58
CA THR A 246 -27.50 14.28 -1.27
C THR A 246 -26.82 14.46 0.10
N LEU A 247 -26.34 15.66 0.45
CA LEU A 247 -25.78 15.91 1.79
C LEU A 247 -26.82 15.75 2.91
N LYS A 248 -28.04 16.24 2.71
CA LYS A 248 -29.15 16.07 3.65
C LYS A 248 -29.52 14.60 3.86
N ILE A 249 -29.57 13.81 2.78
CA ILE A 249 -29.80 12.35 2.86
C ILE A 249 -28.65 11.65 3.61
N ILE A 250 -27.40 12.05 3.36
CA ILE A 250 -26.22 11.55 4.08
C ILE A 250 -26.33 11.85 5.59
N SER A 251 -26.65 13.10 5.95
CA SER A 251 -26.81 13.53 7.34
C SER A 251 -27.93 12.76 8.05
N ASN A 252 -29.07 12.54 7.39
CA ASN A 252 -30.20 11.76 7.92
C ASN A 252 -29.86 10.27 8.14
N ASN A 253 -28.80 9.76 7.52
CA ASN A 253 -28.35 8.37 7.63
C ASN A 253 -27.03 8.22 8.42
N ALA A 254 -26.54 9.29 9.05
CA ALA A 254 -25.27 9.34 9.78
C ALA A 254 -25.10 8.20 10.80
N GLU A 255 -26.16 7.92 11.56
CA GLU A 255 -26.14 6.93 12.64
C GLU A 255 -25.81 5.51 12.16
N GLY A 256 -26.22 5.16 10.94
CA GLY A 256 -25.97 3.85 10.37
C GLY A 256 -24.49 3.50 10.19
N LEU A 257 -23.59 4.50 10.17
CA LEU A 257 -22.14 4.27 10.19
C LEU A 257 -21.68 3.47 11.42
N GLN A 258 -22.40 3.54 12.55
CA GLN A 258 -22.08 2.72 13.74
C GLN A 258 -22.19 1.21 13.49
N ARG A 259 -22.93 0.79 12.45
CA ARG A 259 -23.07 -0.60 12.03
C ARG A 259 -21.90 -1.08 11.15
N VAL A 260 -21.04 -0.16 10.69
CA VAL A 260 -19.89 -0.45 9.85
C VAL A 260 -18.66 -0.68 10.72
N SER A 261 -17.82 -1.67 10.38
CA SER A 261 -16.62 -1.95 11.19
C SER A 261 -15.57 -0.83 11.06
N GLY A 262 -14.84 -0.57 12.15
CA GLY A 262 -13.85 0.50 12.22
C GLY A 262 -12.74 0.36 11.17
N GLU A 263 -12.40 -0.86 10.77
CA GLU A 263 -11.43 -1.15 9.71
C GLU A 263 -11.95 -0.70 8.34
N ARG A 264 -13.23 -0.98 8.02
CA ARG A 264 -13.87 -0.54 6.76
C ARG A 264 -13.95 0.98 6.71
N ILE A 265 -14.38 1.61 7.80
CA ILE A 265 -14.40 3.07 7.98
C ILE A 265 -12.99 3.64 7.75
N TRP A 266 -11.98 3.09 8.40
CA TRP A 266 -10.59 3.56 8.29
C TRP A 266 -10.02 3.42 6.88
N VAL A 267 -10.33 2.34 6.15
CA VAL A 267 -9.85 2.15 4.77
C VAL A 267 -10.39 3.23 3.82
N GLU A 268 -11.67 3.61 3.93
CA GLU A 268 -12.22 4.70 3.10
C GLU A 268 -11.80 6.08 3.63
N LEU A 269 -11.78 6.30 4.94
CA LEU A 269 -11.32 7.57 5.54
C LEU A 269 -9.86 7.87 5.21
N LYS A 270 -8.98 6.87 5.27
CA LYS A 270 -7.57 7.02 4.84
C LYS A 270 -7.47 7.46 3.37
N LYS A 271 -8.32 6.92 2.49
CA LYS A 271 -8.36 7.31 1.07
C LYS A 271 -8.92 8.73 0.85
N ILE A 272 -9.85 9.19 1.70
CA ILE A 272 -10.30 10.59 1.72
C ILE A 272 -9.15 11.50 2.15
N LEU A 273 -8.48 11.17 3.25
CA LEU A 273 -7.36 11.96 3.81
C LEU A 273 -6.12 12.01 2.89
N GLN A 274 -5.98 11.07 1.96
CA GLN A 274 -4.95 11.04 0.93
C GLN A 274 -5.43 11.60 -0.43
N GLY A 275 -6.68 12.02 -0.54
CA GLY A 275 -7.28 12.58 -1.76
C GLY A 275 -7.22 14.11 -1.82
N ASN A 276 -7.69 14.68 -2.93
CA ASN A 276 -7.84 16.13 -3.05
C ASN A 276 -8.95 16.63 -2.11
N PHE A 277 -8.84 17.89 -1.67
CA PHE A 277 -9.80 18.55 -0.78
C PHE A 277 -10.03 17.83 0.56
N ALA A 278 -9.02 17.10 1.05
CA ALA A 278 -9.13 16.26 2.24
C ALA A 278 -9.60 17.01 3.49
N GLY A 279 -9.18 18.27 3.69
CA GLY A 279 -9.57 19.07 4.86
C GLY A 279 -11.01 19.57 4.76
N GLU A 280 -11.40 20.05 3.59
CA GLU A 280 -12.72 20.59 3.30
C GLU A 280 -13.79 19.50 3.27
N ILE A 281 -13.47 18.34 2.70
CA ILE A 281 -14.32 17.14 2.74
C ILE A 281 -14.48 16.64 4.17
N LEU A 282 -13.41 16.68 5.00
CA LEU A 282 -13.51 16.32 6.41
C LEU A 282 -14.45 17.27 7.17
N MET A 283 -14.52 18.55 6.79
CA MET A 283 -15.53 19.47 7.33
C MET A 283 -16.93 19.13 6.87
N THR A 284 -17.16 18.86 5.59
CA THR A 284 -18.49 18.44 5.13
C THR A 284 -18.95 17.16 5.83
N ILE A 285 -18.03 16.26 6.18
CA ILE A 285 -18.28 15.07 7.03
C ILE A 285 -18.69 15.45 8.46
N ILE A 286 -18.06 16.46 9.07
CA ILE A 286 -18.39 16.97 10.41
C ILE A 286 -19.73 17.70 10.41
N ASP A 287 -19.98 18.55 9.41
CA ASP A 287 -21.19 19.35 9.23
C ASP A 287 -22.42 18.46 8.95
N CYS A 288 -22.22 17.33 8.25
CA CYS A 288 -23.22 16.26 8.10
C CYS A 288 -23.38 15.38 9.37
N GLY A 289 -22.77 15.75 10.50
CA GLY A 289 -22.89 15.06 11.78
C GLY A 289 -22.19 13.69 11.86
N LEU A 290 -21.38 13.31 10.88
CA LEU A 290 -20.85 11.95 10.75
C LEU A 290 -19.71 11.64 11.72
N SER A 291 -18.99 12.65 12.20
CA SER A 291 -17.74 12.50 12.96
C SER A 291 -17.90 11.63 14.22
N GLN A 292 -18.99 11.81 14.95
CA GLN A 292 -19.34 11.04 16.15
C GLN A 292 -19.63 9.55 15.89
N HIS A 293 -19.91 9.17 14.64
CA HIS A 293 -20.13 7.78 14.23
C HIS A 293 -18.86 7.15 13.60
N ILE A 294 -17.89 7.97 13.19
CA ILE A 294 -16.60 7.58 12.62
C ILE A 294 -15.52 7.41 13.71
N ALA A 295 -15.52 8.29 14.71
CA ALA A 295 -14.55 8.30 15.81
C ALA A 295 -15.27 8.36 17.17
N LYS A 296 -15.17 7.26 17.95
CA LYS A 296 -15.86 7.08 19.25
C LYS A 296 -15.30 7.92 20.42
N SER A 297 -14.51 8.95 20.16
CA SER A 297 -13.93 9.81 21.19
C SER A 297 -14.66 11.13 21.23
N GLU A 298 -15.36 11.42 22.34
CA GLU A 298 -15.98 12.74 22.56
C GLU A 298 -14.94 13.85 22.51
N SER A 299 -13.77 13.67 23.13
CA SER A 299 -12.70 14.66 23.10
C SER A 299 -12.14 14.91 21.70
N PHE A 300 -12.10 13.92 20.81
CA PHE A 300 -11.72 14.11 19.41
C PHE A 300 -12.79 14.90 18.62
N ASN A 301 -14.07 14.63 18.86
CA ASN A 301 -15.17 15.34 18.21
C ASN A 301 -15.34 16.78 18.74
N GLU A 302 -15.14 16.98 20.03
CA GLU A 302 -15.17 18.31 20.66
C GLU A 302 -13.94 19.13 20.26
N TRP A 303 -12.75 18.51 20.21
CA TRP A 303 -11.57 19.14 19.63
C TRP A 303 -11.83 19.53 18.17
N LEU A 304 -12.30 18.62 17.30
CA LEU A 304 -12.63 18.92 15.90
C LEU A 304 -13.57 20.12 15.73
N ARG A 305 -14.61 20.21 16.57
CA ARG A 305 -15.61 21.29 16.53
C ARG A 305 -15.12 22.64 17.10
N LYS A 306 -14.19 22.64 18.07
CA LYS A 306 -13.72 23.87 18.75
C LYS A 306 -12.38 24.42 18.22
N GLU A 307 -11.40 23.55 18.01
CA GLU A 307 -10.01 23.93 17.73
C GLU A 307 -9.44 23.22 16.51
N GLY A 308 -9.90 21.98 16.28
CA GLY A 308 -9.45 21.09 15.23
C GLY A 308 -9.73 21.64 13.85
N PHE A 309 -10.83 22.38 13.61
CA PHE A 309 -11.01 23.03 12.31
C PHE A 309 -10.02 24.16 12.07
N GLU A 310 -9.85 25.14 12.97
CA GLU A 310 -8.75 26.12 12.86
C GLU A 310 -7.41 25.41 12.64
N SER A 311 -7.17 24.31 13.37
CA SER A 311 -6.01 23.43 13.23
C SER A 311 -5.92 22.58 11.95
N ILE A 312 -7.00 22.39 11.18
CA ILE A 312 -7.09 21.51 9.99
C ILE A 312 -7.29 22.31 8.70
N LYS A 313 -8.00 23.43 8.77
CA LYS A 313 -7.75 24.58 7.90
C LYS A 313 -6.28 24.97 7.98
N LYS A 314 -5.65 24.96 9.17
CA LYS A 314 -4.19 25.05 9.29
C LYS A 314 -3.42 23.83 8.72
N PHE A 315 -3.80 22.58 8.99
CA PHE A 315 -3.11 21.44 8.34
C PHE A 315 -3.23 21.37 6.81
N SER A 316 -4.24 22.00 6.20
CA SER A 316 -4.31 22.21 4.74
C SER A 316 -3.67 23.55 4.31
N ASN A 317 -3.71 24.57 5.17
CA ASN A 317 -3.09 25.89 5.00
C ASN A 317 -2.37 26.40 6.26
N GLU A 318 -1.06 26.11 6.38
CA GLU A 318 -0.09 26.54 7.44
C GLU A 318 0.01 25.61 8.68
N LYS A 319 1.13 24.87 8.87
CA LYS A 319 1.35 24.23 10.17
C LYS A 319 2.77 23.92 10.68
N SER A 320 3.54 24.96 10.96
CA SER A 320 4.14 25.23 12.30
C SER A 320 4.74 24.12 13.18
N SER A 321 6.09 24.03 13.21
CA SER A 321 7.00 24.34 14.37
C SER A 321 7.56 23.29 15.39
N VAL A 322 8.77 23.52 16.02
CA VAL A 322 9.32 23.24 17.44
C VAL A 322 9.92 21.86 17.89
N SER A 323 10.97 21.64 18.77
CA SER A 323 12.12 22.40 19.44
C SER A 323 13.59 21.77 19.29
N ALA A 324 14.72 22.43 19.74
CA ALA A 324 16.04 21.89 20.32
C ALA A 324 17.44 21.83 19.54
N PRO A 325 18.66 21.37 20.05
CA PRO A 325 19.78 22.10 20.78
C PRO A 325 21.32 22.06 20.29
N SER A 326 22.03 23.21 20.03
CA SER A 326 23.49 23.52 19.65
C SER A 326 24.08 23.79 18.19
N ALA A 327 24.84 24.91 18.05
CA ALA A 327 26.09 25.22 17.24
C ALA A 327 26.11 25.31 15.68
N GLY A 328 26.76 26.25 14.96
CA GLY A 328 27.77 27.28 15.33
C GLY A 328 28.90 27.51 14.27
N THR A 329 28.71 28.45 13.32
CA THR A 329 29.76 29.12 12.47
C THR A 329 30.52 28.34 11.39
N SER A 330 31.13 29.08 10.45
CA SER A 330 32.01 28.61 9.38
C SER A 330 33.39 28.14 9.88
N LEU A 331 33.43 27.00 10.56
CA LEU A 331 34.64 26.30 10.99
C LEU A 331 34.59 24.85 10.50
N GLY A 332 35.54 24.46 9.63
CA GLY A 332 35.79 23.04 9.33
C GLY A 332 35.40 22.52 7.95
N ILE A 333 34.91 23.35 7.00
CA ILE A 333 34.81 22.92 5.59
C ILE A 333 36.23 22.66 5.07
N SER A 334 36.63 21.39 4.98
CA SER A 334 37.96 21.04 4.49
C SER A 334 38.17 21.57 3.08
N GLU A 335 39.36 22.11 2.81
CA GLU A 335 39.76 22.57 1.48
C GLU A 335 39.58 21.47 0.41
N LYS A 336 39.81 20.21 0.82
CA LYS A 336 39.56 18.99 0.03
C LYS A 336 38.08 18.81 -0.40
N LEU A 337 37.12 19.24 0.41
CA LEU A 337 35.69 19.21 0.05
C LEU A 337 35.37 20.32 -0.96
N LEU A 338 35.91 21.53 -0.77
CA LEU A 338 35.74 22.65 -1.70
C LEU A 338 36.36 22.34 -3.07
N THR A 339 37.55 21.74 -3.13
CA THR A 339 38.19 21.35 -4.40
C THR A 339 37.33 20.32 -5.15
N LYS A 340 36.85 19.27 -4.47
CA LYS A 340 35.92 18.29 -5.07
C LYS A 340 34.63 18.94 -5.57
N ALA A 341 34.05 19.86 -4.79
CA ALA A 341 32.84 20.56 -5.18
C ALA A 341 33.05 21.44 -6.42
N LYS A 342 34.20 22.12 -6.54
CA LYS A 342 34.58 22.88 -7.76
C LYS A 342 34.75 21.96 -8.97
N GLU A 343 35.45 20.83 -8.81
CA GLU A 343 35.60 19.84 -9.89
C GLU A 343 34.27 19.29 -10.38
N GLU A 344 33.32 19.03 -9.49
CA GLU A 344 32.00 18.51 -9.84
C GLU A 344 31.11 19.60 -10.46
N LEU A 345 31.12 20.82 -9.91
CA LEU A 345 30.41 21.98 -10.45
C LEU A 345 30.85 22.27 -11.90
N ASN A 346 32.16 22.31 -12.15
CA ASN A 346 32.71 22.50 -13.50
C ASN A 346 32.23 21.42 -14.49
N ARG A 347 32.01 20.18 -14.06
CA ARG A 347 31.43 19.12 -14.92
C ARG A 347 29.94 19.33 -15.15
N MET A 348 29.19 19.76 -14.13
CA MET A 348 27.75 19.97 -14.24
C MET A 348 27.40 21.12 -15.18
N VAL A 349 28.22 22.17 -15.22
CA VAL A 349 28.03 23.35 -16.09
C VAL A 349 28.25 23.04 -17.58
N LEU A 350 29.04 22.00 -17.90
CA LEU A 350 29.21 21.53 -19.27
C LEU A 350 27.99 20.76 -19.81
N LEU A 351 27.00 20.43 -18.97
CA LEU A 351 25.78 19.74 -19.41
C LEU A 351 24.78 20.75 -20.01
N PRO A 352 24.12 20.44 -21.16
CA PRO A 352 23.23 21.39 -21.83
C PRO A 352 22.10 21.94 -20.94
N GLY A 353 22.10 23.25 -20.70
CA GLY A 353 21.12 23.97 -19.86
C GLY A 353 21.34 23.85 -18.36
N ASN A 354 22.60 23.68 -17.95
CA ASN A 354 23.07 23.88 -16.57
C ASN A 354 23.95 25.13 -16.46
N ASP A 355 23.34 26.30 -16.64
CA ASP A 355 24.00 27.57 -16.37
C ASP A 355 24.09 27.82 -14.85
N GLU A 356 25.22 28.35 -14.37
CA GLU A 356 25.32 28.85 -13.00
C GLU A 356 24.49 30.14 -12.84
N PRO A 357 23.84 30.38 -11.68
CA PRO A 357 23.06 31.59 -11.50
C PRO A 357 23.94 32.84 -11.44
N ASP A 358 23.62 33.81 -12.30
CA ASP A 358 24.31 35.11 -12.33
C ASP A 358 23.96 35.92 -11.06
N ARG A 359 24.97 36.61 -10.53
CA ARG A 359 24.89 37.48 -9.34
C ARG A 359 25.60 38.82 -9.57
N GLY A 360 25.87 39.18 -10.82
CA GLY A 360 26.66 40.34 -11.20
C GLY A 360 28.14 40.21 -10.86
N ASN A 361 28.85 41.35 -10.91
CA ASN A 361 30.29 41.38 -10.68
C ASN A 361 30.65 41.24 -9.19
N LEU A 362 30.91 40.02 -8.74
CA LEU A 362 31.41 39.71 -7.39
C LEU A 362 32.88 40.12 -7.16
N ASP A 363 33.60 40.51 -8.22
CA ASP A 363 35.01 40.93 -8.20
C ASP A 363 35.20 42.46 -8.26
N ASP A 364 34.11 43.22 -8.15
CA ASP A 364 34.12 44.67 -7.97
C ASP A 364 34.76 45.03 -6.61
N SER A 365 35.97 45.58 -6.66
CA SER A 365 36.77 45.95 -5.46
C SER A 365 36.18 47.10 -4.65
N THR A 366 35.12 47.75 -5.13
CA THR A 366 34.39 48.78 -4.38
C THR A 366 33.33 48.21 -3.43
N ILE A 367 32.99 46.91 -3.52
CA ILE A 367 31.97 46.30 -2.67
C ILE A 367 32.46 46.12 -1.23
N GLU A 368 31.70 46.65 -0.28
CA GLU A 368 31.91 46.40 1.15
C GLU A 368 31.18 45.12 1.57
N TRP A 369 31.92 44.05 1.83
CA TRP A 369 31.37 42.78 2.30
C TRP A 369 31.23 42.73 3.83
N ARG A 370 30.13 42.16 4.35
CA ARG A 370 29.92 41.93 5.79
C ARG A 370 30.97 40.97 6.37
N ASN A 371 31.22 39.85 5.69
CA ASN A 371 32.06 38.73 6.15
C ASN A 371 33.09 38.29 5.08
N GLY A 372 33.58 39.23 4.26
CA GLY A 372 34.43 38.94 3.10
C GLY A 372 33.64 38.45 1.87
N LYS A 373 34.32 38.26 0.73
CA LYS A 373 33.69 37.86 -0.54
C LYS A 373 33.02 36.47 -0.39
N PRO A 374 31.72 36.32 -0.70
CA PRO A 374 31.03 35.05 -0.57
C PRO A 374 31.51 34.01 -1.59
N ASN A 375 31.46 32.73 -1.21
CA ASN A 375 31.80 31.59 -2.07
C ASN A 375 30.59 30.69 -2.29
N TYR A 376 30.01 30.73 -3.49
CA TYR A 376 28.81 29.98 -3.86
C TYR A 376 29.06 28.56 -4.38
N THR A 377 30.29 28.03 -4.35
CA THR A 377 30.62 26.69 -4.93
C THR A 377 29.64 25.60 -4.47
N LEU A 378 29.42 25.45 -3.16
CA LEU A 378 28.54 24.41 -2.61
C LEU A 378 27.07 24.67 -2.93
N ALA A 379 26.63 25.93 -2.83
CA ALA A 379 25.25 26.33 -3.11
C ALA A 379 24.89 26.18 -4.61
N ASN A 380 25.80 26.51 -5.53
CA ASN A 380 25.60 26.34 -6.97
C ASN A 380 25.61 24.84 -7.36
N LEU A 381 26.48 24.04 -6.75
CA LEU A 381 26.48 22.58 -6.94
C LEU A 381 25.17 21.94 -6.45
N ALA A 382 24.70 22.31 -5.25
CA ALA A 382 23.44 21.83 -4.70
C ALA A 382 22.22 22.31 -5.50
N TYR A 383 22.26 23.56 -6.00
CA TYR A 383 21.26 24.08 -6.94
C TYR A 383 21.22 23.26 -8.21
N LEU A 384 22.34 23.06 -8.92
CA LEU A 384 22.36 22.30 -10.17
C LEU A 384 21.99 20.81 -10.00
N LYS A 385 22.25 20.21 -8.82
CA LYS A 385 21.80 18.85 -8.48
C LYS A 385 20.33 18.74 -8.10
N GLY A 386 19.79 19.78 -7.44
CA GLY A 386 18.45 19.74 -6.84
C GLY A 386 17.36 20.51 -7.59
N LYS A 387 17.73 21.33 -8.59
CA LYS A 387 16.79 22.08 -9.43
C LYS A 387 15.88 21.13 -10.22
N CYS A 388 14.62 21.54 -10.37
CA CYS A 388 13.62 20.82 -11.15
C CYS A 388 13.26 21.55 -12.46
N MET A 389 13.59 22.84 -12.58
CA MET A 389 13.29 23.69 -13.73
C MET A 389 14.49 23.92 -14.64
N LYS A 390 14.18 24.24 -15.89
CA LYS A 390 15.15 24.49 -16.94
C LYS A 390 14.73 25.70 -17.77
N HIS A 391 15.05 26.88 -17.25
CA HIS A 391 14.73 28.16 -17.88
C HIS A 391 15.58 28.36 -19.14
N GLU A 392 14.97 28.84 -20.22
CA GLU A 392 15.69 29.10 -21.47
C GLU A 392 16.54 30.37 -21.37
N LYS A 393 17.65 30.41 -22.11
CA LYS A 393 18.57 31.55 -22.05
C LYS A 393 17.89 32.80 -22.63
N GLY A 394 17.72 33.82 -21.79
CA GLY A 394 17.01 35.05 -22.14
C GLY A 394 15.50 35.01 -21.90
N SER A 395 14.96 33.93 -21.34
CA SER A 395 13.56 33.88 -20.89
C SER A 395 13.33 34.79 -19.68
N LEU A 396 12.07 35.18 -19.46
CA LEU A 396 11.68 35.98 -18.30
C LEU A 396 11.99 35.24 -16.98
N GLU A 397 11.79 33.93 -16.94
CA GLU A 397 12.10 33.07 -15.81
C GLU A 397 13.60 33.08 -15.47
N MET A 398 14.49 33.05 -16.47
CA MET A 398 15.94 33.15 -16.26
C MET A 398 16.33 34.54 -15.73
N ILE A 399 15.71 35.61 -16.24
CA ILE A 399 15.93 36.99 -15.77
C ILE A 399 15.50 37.12 -14.31
N VAL A 400 14.30 36.65 -13.96
CA VAL A 400 13.78 36.66 -12.58
C VAL A 400 14.64 35.79 -11.65
N GLN A 401 15.07 34.60 -12.09
CA GLN A 401 15.96 33.72 -11.33
C GLN A 401 17.29 34.38 -10.97
N ASN A 402 17.92 35.10 -11.91
CA ASN A 402 19.18 35.81 -11.67
C ASN A 402 18.98 37.09 -10.84
N ALA A 403 17.85 37.80 -11.01
CA ALA A 403 17.49 38.94 -10.17
C ALA A 403 17.33 38.54 -8.69
N VAL A 404 16.59 37.45 -8.41
CA VAL A 404 16.44 36.88 -7.06
C VAL A 404 17.80 36.50 -6.46
N LYS A 405 18.67 35.85 -7.25
CA LYS A 405 20.01 35.42 -6.80
C LYS A 405 20.95 36.59 -6.52
N THR A 406 20.81 37.67 -7.28
CA THR A 406 21.55 38.92 -7.04
C THR A 406 21.04 39.58 -5.76
N TRP A 407 19.72 39.77 -5.62
CA TRP A 407 19.10 40.36 -4.42
C TRP A 407 19.44 39.58 -3.14
N GLU A 408 19.34 38.24 -3.17
CA GLU A 408 19.70 37.34 -2.06
C GLU A 408 21.16 37.56 -1.61
N MET A 409 22.09 37.70 -2.57
CA MET A 409 23.50 37.97 -2.33
C MET A 409 23.73 39.37 -1.76
N GLU A 410 23.11 40.40 -2.35
CA GLU A 410 23.23 41.78 -1.90
C GLU A 410 22.74 41.91 -0.45
N ALA A 411 21.55 41.39 -0.17
CA ALA A 411 20.92 41.48 1.13
C ALA A 411 21.63 40.67 2.23
N SER A 412 22.22 39.52 1.87
CA SER A 412 22.91 38.65 2.83
C SER A 412 24.38 39.01 3.06
N HIS A 413 25.06 39.67 2.10
CA HIS A 413 26.51 39.84 2.16
C HIS A 413 27.02 41.27 2.00
N LYS A 414 26.28 42.22 1.41
CA LYS A 414 26.74 43.61 1.35
C LYS A 414 26.53 44.32 2.69
N LYS A 415 27.54 45.06 3.12
CA LYS A 415 27.59 45.83 4.37
C LYS A 415 26.92 47.21 4.24
N ASN A 416 26.80 47.75 3.03
CA ASN A 416 26.20 49.05 2.78
C ASN A 416 24.92 48.88 1.92
N PRO A 417 23.71 49.22 2.41
CA PRO A 417 22.47 49.06 1.65
C PRO A 417 22.42 49.95 0.39
N ASN A 418 23.17 51.06 0.37
CA ASN A 418 23.30 51.90 -0.83
C ASN A 418 24.06 51.20 -1.98
N GLN A 419 24.73 50.08 -1.71
CA GLN A 419 25.39 49.26 -2.74
C GLN A 419 24.46 48.18 -3.34
N TRP A 420 23.21 48.06 -2.89
CA TRP A 420 22.23 47.12 -3.45
C TRP A 420 21.67 47.70 -4.77
N LYS A 421 22.06 47.12 -5.91
CA LYS A 421 21.69 47.60 -7.25
C LYS A 421 20.33 47.06 -7.71
N THR A 422 19.79 46.04 -7.03
CA THR A 422 18.51 45.41 -7.34
C THR A 422 17.27 46.17 -6.85
N ILE A 423 17.43 47.24 -6.07
CA ILE A 423 16.33 47.96 -5.39
C ILE A 423 16.36 49.46 -5.69
N ILE A 424 15.23 50.14 -5.42
CA ILE A 424 15.15 51.60 -5.27
C ILE A 424 15.19 51.92 -3.77
N GLN A 425 16.30 52.51 -3.28
CA GLN A 425 16.60 52.57 -1.84
C GLN A 425 15.53 53.30 -1.02
N ASP A 426 15.02 54.42 -1.51
CA ASP A 426 14.02 55.28 -0.84
C ASP A 426 12.58 54.75 -0.95
N LYS A 427 12.36 53.68 -1.73
CA LYS A 427 11.03 53.09 -1.96
C LYS A 427 10.94 51.62 -1.59
N TYR A 428 12.05 50.99 -1.21
CA TYR A 428 12.11 49.56 -0.98
C TYR A 428 11.32 49.16 0.28
N ASN A 429 10.27 48.37 0.05
CA ASN A 429 9.44 47.73 1.06
C ASN A 429 9.49 46.21 0.88
N VAL A 430 9.54 45.48 2.00
CA VAL A 430 9.38 44.02 2.03
C VAL A 430 8.28 43.63 3.02
N GLN A 431 7.45 42.67 2.63
CA GLN A 431 6.34 42.14 3.44
C GLN A 431 6.31 40.62 3.33
N THR A 432 6.14 39.94 4.47
CA THR A 432 5.94 38.49 4.52
C THR A 432 4.48 38.17 4.82
N ASN A 433 3.85 37.32 4.01
CA ASN A 433 2.44 36.96 4.10
C ASN A 433 1.52 38.21 4.20
N ASN A 434 0.70 38.31 5.24
CA ASN A 434 -0.15 39.47 5.53
C ASN A 434 0.43 40.35 6.65
N GLY A 435 1.73 40.20 6.93
CA GLY A 435 2.41 40.82 8.05
C GLY A 435 2.75 42.28 7.87
N ARG A 436 3.60 42.79 8.77
CA ARG A 436 4.08 44.18 8.70
C ARG A 436 4.87 44.44 7.41
N VAL A 437 4.71 45.65 6.89
CA VAL A 437 5.55 46.18 5.79
C VAL A 437 6.80 46.77 6.42
N ILE A 438 7.96 46.31 5.99
CA ILE A 438 9.29 46.63 6.54
C ILE A 438 10.07 47.38 5.46
N ASN A 439 10.67 48.52 5.80
CA ASN A 439 11.47 49.32 4.86
C ASN A 439 12.93 48.81 4.77
N LEU A 440 13.74 49.42 3.90
CA LEU A 440 15.14 49.04 3.71
C LEU A 440 15.98 49.05 5.01
N ASP A 441 15.85 50.08 5.84
CA ASP A 441 16.68 50.25 7.04
C ASP A 441 16.37 49.16 8.08
N GLU A 442 15.09 48.92 8.40
CA GLU A 442 14.68 47.84 9.30
C GLU A 442 15.01 46.46 8.71
N ALA A 443 14.82 46.24 7.40
CA ALA A 443 15.16 44.98 6.74
C ALA A 443 16.68 44.68 6.78
N PHE A 444 17.51 45.72 6.61
CA PHE A 444 18.96 45.64 6.65
C PHE A 444 19.50 45.31 8.05
N GLU A 445 18.89 45.89 9.09
CA GLU A 445 19.22 45.68 10.50
C GLU A 445 18.78 44.29 10.98
N ARG A 446 17.50 43.93 10.74
CA ARG A 446 16.92 42.65 11.19
C ARG A 446 17.47 41.46 10.42
N GLY A 447 17.73 41.62 9.13
CA GLY A 447 18.23 40.57 8.24
C GLY A 447 17.14 39.67 7.65
N ASN A 448 17.43 39.13 6.45
CA ASN A 448 16.48 38.39 5.63
C ASN A 448 15.74 37.26 6.35
N TYR A 449 16.44 36.47 7.18
CA TYR A 449 15.81 35.36 7.91
C TYR A 449 14.76 35.88 8.91
N ASN A 450 15.04 36.94 9.66
CA ASN A 450 14.09 37.52 10.60
C ASN A 450 12.91 38.22 9.88
N VAL A 451 13.18 38.92 8.78
CA VAL A 451 12.15 39.55 7.92
C VAL A 451 11.20 38.50 7.31
N LEU A 452 11.74 37.40 6.82
CA LEU A 452 10.97 36.28 6.26
C LEU A 452 10.28 35.41 7.32
N MET A 453 10.60 35.60 8.61
CA MET A 453 10.02 34.83 9.71
C MET A 453 9.21 35.71 10.69
N ASP A 454 8.97 37.00 10.41
CA ASP A 454 8.38 37.96 11.37
C ASP A 454 6.98 37.54 11.89
N GLU A 455 6.18 36.91 11.03
CA GLU A 455 4.79 36.48 11.33
C GLU A 455 4.69 35.07 11.95
N ILE A 456 5.83 34.45 12.29
CA ILE A 456 5.84 33.13 12.91
C ILE A 456 5.48 33.24 14.40
N ASP A 457 4.77 32.24 14.94
CA ASP A 457 4.48 32.19 16.38
C ASP A 457 5.81 32.26 17.18
N PRO A 458 5.98 33.17 18.16
CA PRO A 458 7.24 33.30 18.92
C PRO A 458 7.65 32.05 19.70
N ASN A 459 6.73 31.12 19.98
CA ASN A 459 7.07 29.79 20.52
C ASN A 459 7.89 28.96 19.53
N VAL A 460 7.94 29.36 18.26
CA VAL A 460 8.46 28.60 17.11
C VAL A 460 9.85 29.03 16.70
N TYR A 461 9.95 30.30 16.37
CA TYR A 461 11.17 31.00 16.01
C TYR A 461 10.97 32.44 16.43
N ASP A 462 11.55 32.82 17.56
CA ASP A 462 11.35 34.15 18.09
C ASP A 462 12.30 35.13 17.39
N ALA A 463 11.83 35.73 16.29
CA ALA A 463 12.58 36.73 15.53
C ALA A 463 12.93 37.99 16.35
N SER A 464 12.38 38.18 17.56
CA SER A 464 12.78 39.23 18.50
C SER A 464 13.99 38.86 19.36
N LYS A 465 14.38 37.58 19.40
CA LYS A 465 15.54 37.06 20.15
C LYS A 465 16.78 36.82 19.27
N GLU A 466 16.67 37.05 17.97
CA GLU A 466 17.72 36.76 16.98
C GLU A 466 18.10 38.05 16.23
N ASP A 467 19.39 38.36 16.14
CA ASP A 467 19.88 39.46 15.30
C ASP A 467 20.26 38.97 13.89
N PHE A 468 20.76 39.86 13.03
CA PHE A 468 21.26 39.49 11.70
C PHE A 468 22.31 38.35 11.77
N ALA A 469 23.27 38.43 12.69
CA ALA A 469 24.39 37.50 12.78
C ALA A 469 23.96 36.15 13.35
N SER A 470 23.14 36.13 14.40
CA SER A 470 22.67 34.91 15.05
C SER A 470 21.70 34.12 14.16
N SER A 471 20.73 34.80 13.54
CA SER A 471 19.81 34.18 12.57
C SER A 471 20.55 33.61 11.35
N HIS A 472 21.51 34.36 10.81
CA HIS A 472 22.33 33.91 9.67
C HIS A 472 23.21 32.70 10.05
N GLN A 473 23.85 32.71 11.22
CA GLN A 473 24.65 31.59 11.72
C GLN A 473 23.79 30.33 11.96
N LEU A 474 22.58 30.50 12.49
CA LEU A 474 21.62 29.42 12.77
C LEU A 474 21.21 28.67 11.49
N PHE A 475 20.77 29.37 10.45
CA PHE A 475 20.34 28.73 9.20
C PHE A 475 21.51 28.24 8.34
N HIS A 476 22.64 28.96 8.28
CA HIS A 476 23.84 28.45 7.59
C HIS A 476 24.43 27.20 8.26
N GLY A 477 24.42 27.13 9.59
CA GLY A 477 24.82 25.95 10.36
C GLY A 477 23.90 24.75 10.18
N THR A 478 22.61 24.99 9.95
CA THR A 478 21.61 23.93 9.72
C THR A 478 21.88 23.12 8.45
N PHE A 479 22.19 23.82 7.35
CA PHE A 479 22.33 23.24 6.01
C PHE A 479 23.79 23.21 5.52
N ASN A 480 24.76 23.33 6.43
CA ASN A 480 26.20 23.33 6.12
C ASN A 480 26.60 24.28 4.96
N GLY A 481 25.97 25.46 4.90
CA GLY A 481 26.20 26.46 3.85
C GLY A 481 25.57 26.16 2.48
N SER A 482 24.71 25.14 2.37
CA SER A 482 24.01 24.77 1.14
C SER A 482 22.50 24.95 1.27
N PHE A 483 22.02 26.16 0.96
CA PHE A 483 20.58 26.48 0.98
C PHE A 483 20.16 27.15 -0.36
N PRO A 484 20.04 26.41 -1.47
CA PRO A 484 19.60 26.95 -2.76
C PRO A 484 18.12 27.39 -2.79
N TRP A 485 17.85 28.42 -3.61
CA TRP A 485 16.54 28.97 -3.96
C TRP A 485 16.37 28.90 -5.49
N GLU A 486 15.25 28.35 -5.96
CA GLU A 486 14.85 28.16 -7.35
C GLU A 486 13.52 28.87 -7.64
N VAL A 487 13.44 29.57 -8.78
CA VAL A 487 12.19 30.07 -9.36
C VAL A 487 11.54 28.93 -10.12
N LEU A 488 10.32 28.57 -9.75
CA LEU A 488 9.59 27.44 -10.35
C LEU A 488 8.84 27.88 -11.62
N GLN A 489 8.03 28.94 -11.51
CA GLN A 489 7.21 29.45 -12.60
C GLN A 489 7.00 30.97 -12.43
N VAL A 490 7.11 31.73 -13.51
CA VAL A 490 6.67 33.13 -13.56
C VAL A 490 5.25 33.20 -14.12
N PHE A 491 4.40 34.02 -13.51
CA PHE A 491 2.99 34.19 -13.86
C PHE A 491 2.69 35.55 -14.54
N SER A 492 3.53 36.55 -14.31
CA SER A 492 3.39 37.90 -14.91
C SER A 492 4.76 38.56 -15.10
N GLY A 493 4.84 39.50 -16.05
CA GLY A 493 6.01 40.35 -16.28
C GLY A 493 5.88 41.75 -15.68
N PRO A 494 6.89 42.63 -15.88
CA PRO A 494 6.87 44.00 -15.37
C PRO A 494 5.60 44.79 -15.77
N PRO A 495 5.12 45.73 -14.94
CA PRO A 495 5.75 46.21 -13.70
C PRO A 495 5.48 45.34 -12.46
N GLU A 496 4.53 44.40 -12.49
CA GLU A 496 4.22 43.51 -11.37
C GLU A 496 4.56 42.06 -11.72
N ILE A 497 5.74 41.60 -11.31
CA ILE A 497 6.21 40.23 -11.55
C ILE A 497 5.72 39.34 -10.40
N VAL A 498 4.93 38.32 -10.71
CA VAL A 498 4.51 37.29 -9.74
C VAL A 498 5.14 35.97 -10.15
N PHE A 499 5.78 35.26 -9.21
CA PHE A 499 6.42 33.97 -9.47
C PHE A 499 6.32 33.02 -8.27
N SER A 500 6.36 31.71 -8.51
CA SER A 500 6.47 30.68 -7.47
C SER A 500 7.93 30.26 -7.28
N PHE A 501 8.25 29.81 -6.07
CA PHE A 501 9.61 29.41 -5.72
C PHE A 501 9.68 28.19 -4.83
N ARG A 502 10.86 27.57 -4.84
CA ARG A 502 11.30 26.50 -3.95
C ARG A 502 12.65 26.87 -3.34
N HIS A 503 12.82 26.70 -2.03
CA HIS A 503 14.07 26.97 -1.33
C HIS A 503 14.32 25.81 -0.37
N TRP A 504 15.46 25.12 -0.51
CA TRP A 504 15.70 23.84 0.15
C TRP A 504 17.14 23.68 0.64
N GLY A 505 17.34 22.77 1.58
CA GLY A 505 18.67 22.33 2.02
C GLY A 505 18.62 20.92 2.59
N GLU A 506 19.76 20.25 2.60
CA GLU A 506 19.92 18.95 3.24
C GLU A 506 20.22 19.17 4.73
N PHE A 507 19.33 18.74 5.61
CA PHE A 507 19.48 18.90 7.05
C PHE A 507 20.57 17.96 7.55
N THR A 508 21.81 18.44 7.53
CA THR A 508 23.04 17.68 7.80
C THR A 508 23.88 18.29 8.92
N GLY A 509 23.64 19.57 9.23
CA GLY A 509 24.22 20.25 10.38
C GLY A 509 23.26 20.19 11.57
N THR A 510 22.96 21.35 12.12
CA THR A 510 22.29 21.49 13.43
C THR A 510 21.38 22.71 13.46
N TYR A 511 20.06 22.54 13.68
CA TYR A 511 19.11 23.67 13.73
C TYR A 511 18.49 23.84 15.10
N GLN A 512 18.78 24.97 15.72
CA GLN A 512 18.82 25.16 17.17
C GLN A 512 19.64 24.09 17.91
N GLY A 513 20.03 22.99 17.23
CA GLY A 513 21.00 21.91 17.33
C GLY A 513 20.47 20.48 17.47
N ASN A 514 19.20 20.25 17.10
CA ASN A 514 18.85 18.90 16.65
C ASN A 514 19.78 18.53 15.50
N LYS A 515 20.43 17.38 15.63
CA LYS A 515 21.34 16.93 14.59
C LYS A 515 20.53 16.48 13.38
N GLY A 516 20.89 17.01 12.22
CA GLY A 516 20.28 16.65 10.96
C GLY A 516 20.44 15.17 10.63
N ASP A 517 19.40 14.61 10.00
CA ASP A 517 19.28 13.21 9.59
C ASP A 517 19.63 12.98 8.11
N GLY A 518 20.02 14.03 7.38
CA GLY A 518 20.21 14.02 5.93
C GLY A 518 18.92 14.21 5.13
N SER A 519 17.78 14.49 5.78
CA SER A 519 16.54 14.76 5.06
C SER A 519 16.59 16.10 4.31
N ILE A 520 15.94 16.15 3.15
CA ILE A 520 15.72 17.42 2.44
C ILE A 520 14.58 18.17 3.15
N VAL A 521 14.91 19.36 3.64
CA VAL A 521 13.96 20.30 4.22
C VAL A 521 13.81 21.46 3.24
N GLU A 522 12.56 21.71 2.84
CA GLU A 522 12.24 22.68 1.80
C GLU A 522 11.04 23.54 2.21
N MET A 523 11.04 24.77 1.72
CA MET A 523 9.92 25.70 1.72
C MET A 523 9.55 26.00 0.27
N ASN A 524 8.25 26.15 0.01
CA ASN A 524 7.71 26.57 -1.27
C ASN A 524 6.77 27.75 -1.03
N GLY A 525 6.68 28.68 -1.98
CA GLY A 525 5.88 29.87 -1.85
C GLY A 525 5.72 30.65 -3.15
N PHE A 526 5.19 31.86 -3.03
CA PHE A 526 5.04 32.82 -4.11
C PHE A 526 5.70 34.14 -3.73
N VAL A 527 6.17 34.88 -4.72
CA VAL A 527 6.64 36.26 -4.58
C VAL A 527 5.85 37.10 -5.56
N ALA A 528 5.31 38.22 -5.09
CA ALA A 528 4.81 39.31 -5.93
C ALA A 528 5.75 40.50 -5.74
N VAL A 529 6.37 40.98 -6.82
CA VAL A 529 7.35 42.05 -6.78
C VAL A 529 7.03 43.15 -7.78
N THR A 530 6.95 44.38 -7.29
CA THR A 530 6.77 45.60 -8.10
C THR A 530 8.14 46.13 -8.50
N VAL A 531 8.34 46.38 -9.79
CA VAL A 531 9.61 46.82 -10.36
C VAL A 531 9.46 48.03 -11.28
N THR A 532 10.52 48.82 -11.38
CA THR A 532 10.69 49.90 -12.36
C THR A 532 10.93 49.35 -13.78
N GLU A 533 10.94 50.24 -14.79
CA GLU A 533 11.29 49.89 -16.17
C GLU A 533 12.70 49.27 -16.31
N ASP A 534 13.64 49.64 -15.44
CA ASP A 534 14.98 49.06 -15.32
C ASP A 534 15.08 47.89 -14.32
N LEU A 535 13.94 47.25 -14.01
CA LEU A 535 13.79 46.05 -13.18
C LEU A 535 14.26 46.19 -11.71
N LYS A 536 14.31 47.39 -11.16
CA LYS A 536 14.62 47.61 -9.73
C LYS A 536 13.39 47.50 -8.87
N ILE A 537 13.51 46.78 -7.76
CA ILE A 537 12.42 46.48 -6.82
C ILE A 537 12.04 47.74 -6.03
N THR A 538 10.75 48.05 -6.00
CA THR A 538 10.15 48.95 -5.00
C THR A 538 9.44 48.16 -3.90
N ASP A 539 8.63 47.16 -4.25
CA ASP A 539 7.81 46.44 -3.26
C ASP A 539 7.94 44.94 -3.45
N LEU A 540 8.31 44.22 -2.39
CA LEU A 540 8.56 42.78 -2.39
C LEU A 540 7.63 42.08 -1.39
N LYS A 541 6.69 41.26 -1.89
CA LYS A 541 5.76 40.51 -1.05
C LYS A 541 6.02 39.01 -1.18
N VAL A 542 6.38 38.35 -0.07
CA VAL A 542 6.76 36.93 -0.04
C VAL A 542 5.70 36.13 0.73
N TYR A 543 5.07 35.17 0.05
CA TYR A 543 3.97 34.36 0.57
C TYR A 543 4.42 32.91 0.73
N PHE A 544 4.59 32.44 1.96
CA PHE A 544 5.01 31.06 2.25
C PHE A 544 4.63 30.61 3.66
N LYS A 545 4.85 29.32 3.95
CA LYS A 545 4.52 28.66 5.23
C LYS A 545 5.81 28.36 6.00
N PRO A 546 6.51 29.38 6.57
CA PRO A 546 7.84 29.22 7.17
C PRO A 546 7.87 28.18 8.27
N GLU A 547 6.75 28.00 8.95
CA GLU A 547 6.71 27.32 10.21
C GLU A 547 6.70 25.79 10.01
N ASN A 548 6.19 25.28 8.87
CA ASN A 548 6.35 23.88 8.43
C ASN A 548 7.83 23.49 8.29
N PHE A 549 8.64 24.42 7.79
CA PHE A 549 10.08 24.26 7.60
C PHE A 549 10.79 24.19 8.96
N ILE A 550 10.46 25.10 9.90
CA ILE A 550 10.96 25.07 11.29
C ILE A 550 10.51 23.79 12.04
N LYS A 551 9.40 23.16 11.65
CA LYS A 551 8.90 21.88 12.23
C LYS A 551 9.81 20.69 11.95
N ARG A 552 10.26 20.57 10.69
CA ARG A 552 11.08 19.41 10.25
C ARG A 552 12.46 19.40 10.88
N LEU A 553 12.94 20.56 11.28
CA LEU A 553 14.25 20.75 11.89
C LEU A 553 14.28 20.40 13.39
N LYS A 554 13.17 19.88 13.93
CA LYS A 554 12.94 19.85 15.38
C LYS A 554 12.10 18.66 15.88
N VAL A 555 12.26 18.31 17.17
CA VAL A 555 11.68 17.10 17.79
C VAL A 555 10.68 17.45 18.89
N TYR A 556 9.59 16.69 18.98
CA TYR A 556 8.59 16.78 20.04
C TYR A 556 8.53 15.52 20.89
N ASP A 557 8.66 15.71 22.19
CA ASP A 557 8.45 14.67 23.19
C ASP A 557 7.69 15.24 24.40
N TYR A 558 6.56 14.61 24.72
CA TYR A 558 5.67 15.02 25.81
C TYR A 558 5.74 14.07 27.00
N PHE A 559 6.45 12.94 26.87
CA PHE A 559 6.40 11.83 27.83
C PHE A 559 7.78 11.20 28.11
N PHE A 560 8.87 11.94 27.83
CA PHE A 560 10.26 11.50 28.03
C PHE A 560 10.61 10.21 27.25
N GLY A 561 9.97 10.03 26.11
CA GLY A 561 10.22 8.93 25.18
C GLY A 561 11.59 8.99 24.52
N PHE A 562 12.23 10.15 24.42
CA PHE A 562 13.61 10.31 23.97
C PHE A 562 14.59 9.82 25.03
N GLU A 563 14.42 10.22 26.29
CA GLU A 563 15.22 9.72 27.41
C GLU A 563 15.04 8.21 27.60
N ASP A 564 13.80 7.71 27.65
CA ASP A 564 13.53 6.27 27.69
C ASP A 564 14.14 5.53 26.48
N LEU A 565 14.11 6.10 25.27
CA LEU A 565 14.75 5.51 24.09
C LEU A 565 16.28 5.55 24.15
N MET A 566 16.90 6.60 24.71
CA MET A 566 18.36 6.69 24.88
C MET A 566 18.85 5.71 25.96
N GLU A 567 18.07 5.57 27.04
CA GLU A 567 18.34 4.66 28.14
C GLU A 567 17.84 3.22 27.88
N ARG A 568 17.25 2.96 26.71
CA ARG A 568 16.74 1.66 26.24
C ARG A 568 15.62 1.03 27.09
N ARG A 569 14.81 1.87 27.74
CA ARG A 569 13.66 1.46 28.57
C ARG A 569 12.38 1.39 27.74
N VAL A 570 11.55 0.38 28.02
CA VAL A 570 10.17 0.31 27.51
C VAL A 570 9.21 0.61 28.65
N LYS A 571 8.55 1.76 28.59
CA LYS A 571 7.51 2.18 29.54
C LYS A 571 6.18 2.43 28.87
N PHE A 572 5.12 2.41 29.67
CA PHE A 572 3.79 2.85 29.26
C PHE A 572 3.63 4.34 29.53
N VAL A 573 2.95 5.05 28.62
CA VAL A 573 2.47 6.42 28.89
C VAL A 573 1.32 6.33 29.87
N GLY A 574 1.51 6.86 31.07
CA GLY A 574 0.57 6.73 32.19
C GLY A 574 0.65 5.37 32.89
N ASN A 575 -0.41 4.99 33.62
CA ASN A 575 -0.42 3.74 34.39
C ASN A 575 -0.49 2.50 33.49
N ALA A 576 0.49 1.60 33.62
CA ALA A 576 0.63 0.40 32.77
C ALA A 576 -0.58 -0.56 32.84
N ASP A 577 -1.19 -0.75 34.01
CA ASP A 577 -2.36 -1.62 34.20
C ASP A 577 -3.58 -1.07 33.46
N THR A 578 -3.85 0.23 33.61
CA THR A 578 -4.89 0.92 32.82
C THR A 578 -4.62 0.79 31.32
N ARG A 579 -3.38 1.03 30.89
CA ARG A 579 -3.02 0.94 29.46
C ARG A 579 -3.19 -0.49 28.94
N ILE A 580 -2.86 -1.53 29.71
CA ILE A 580 -3.03 -2.92 29.27
C ILE A 580 -4.52 -3.28 29.17
N LYS A 581 -5.37 -2.83 30.10
CA LYS A 581 -6.82 -3.08 30.10
C LYS A 581 -7.57 -2.41 28.94
N GLU A 582 -7.05 -1.31 28.39
CA GLU A 582 -7.55 -0.70 27.14
C GLU A 582 -7.41 -1.62 25.91
N ASP A 583 -6.29 -2.35 25.79
CA ASP A 583 -6.02 -3.29 24.71
C ASP A 583 -4.95 -4.31 25.15
N PHE A 584 -5.38 -5.51 25.55
CA PHE A 584 -4.48 -6.53 26.11
C PHE A 584 -3.37 -6.97 25.14
N LEU A 585 -3.49 -6.72 23.83
CA LEU A 585 -2.40 -6.94 22.87
C LEU A 585 -1.14 -6.10 23.21
N ARG A 586 -1.29 -5.03 24.00
CA ARG A 586 -0.17 -4.22 24.50
C ARG A 586 0.81 -5.01 25.36
N ILE A 587 0.41 -6.13 25.97
CA ILE A 587 1.30 -7.09 26.62
C ILE A 587 2.37 -7.60 25.63
N LEU A 588 1.94 -8.08 24.46
CA LEU A 588 2.87 -8.59 23.43
C LEU A 588 3.65 -7.44 22.76
N ARG A 589 3.06 -6.24 22.66
CA ARG A 589 3.77 -5.05 22.16
C ARG A 589 4.90 -4.62 23.09
N TYR A 590 4.74 -4.74 24.42
CA TYR A 590 5.81 -4.50 25.39
C TYR A 590 7.00 -5.42 25.09
N PHE A 591 6.79 -6.74 25.04
CA PHE A 591 7.84 -7.71 24.74
C PHE A 591 8.50 -7.46 23.37
N ARG A 592 7.71 -7.17 22.33
CA ARG A 592 8.24 -6.83 20.99
C ARG A 592 9.08 -5.57 20.98
N PHE A 593 8.66 -4.51 21.68
CA PHE A 593 9.46 -3.28 21.78
C PHE A 593 10.72 -3.50 22.62
N TYR A 594 10.63 -4.32 23.66
CA TYR A 594 11.76 -4.68 24.50
C TYR A 594 12.86 -5.36 23.68
N GLY A 595 12.53 -6.43 22.94
CA GLY A 595 13.48 -7.09 22.03
C GLY A 595 14.01 -6.22 20.89
N ARG A 596 13.33 -5.10 20.58
CA ARG A 596 13.79 -4.13 19.58
C ARG A 596 14.81 -3.14 20.11
N ILE A 597 14.73 -2.72 21.39
CA ILE A 597 15.55 -1.61 21.91
C ILE A 597 16.48 -2.00 23.07
N ALA A 598 16.15 -3.00 23.87
CA ALA A 598 16.90 -3.36 25.08
C ALA A 598 18.36 -3.74 24.77
N LYS A 599 19.24 -3.54 25.75
CA LYS A 599 20.67 -3.94 25.65
C LYS A 599 20.89 -5.41 26.01
N SER A 600 20.04 -5.98 26.87
CA SER A 600 20.09 -7.36 27.34
C SER A 600 18.68 -7.91 27.58
N PRO A 601 18.48 -9.24 27.58
CA PRO A 601 17.16 -9.86 27.68
C PRO A 601 16.51 -9.77 29.08
N ASP A 602 17.26 -9.38 30.11
CA ASP A 602 16.94 -9.57 31.53
C ASP A 602 16.61 -8.28 32.31
N GLN A 603 16.81 -7.10 31.71
CA GLN A 603 16.55 -5.77 32.29
C GLN A 603 15.07 -5.32 32.20
N HIS A 604 14.15 -6.27 32.36
CA HIS A 604 12.72 -5.95 32.46
C HIS A 604 12.37 -5.24 33.77
N ASP A 605 11.44 -4.28 33.74
CA ASP A 605 10.87 -3.70 34.95
C ASP A 605 9.98 -4.73 35.69
N PRO A 606 10.31 -5.13 36.93
CA PRO A 606 9.57 -6.17 37.65
C PRO A 606 8.10 -5.80 37.91
N GLU A 607 7.77 -4.53 38.15
CA GLU A 607 6.37 -4.14 38.38
C GLU A 607 5.56 -4.19 37.09
N THR A 608 6.15 -3.80 35.95
CA THR A 608 5.52 -4.00 34.63
C THR A 608 5.30 -5.48 34.31
N LEU A 609 6.26 -6.38 34.61
CA LEU A 609 6.06 -7.83 34.43
C LEU A 609 4.93 -8.39 35.32
N LYS A 610 4.87 -7.96 36.57
CA LYS A 610 3.79 -8.32 37.51
C LYS A 610 2.42 -7.84 37.03
N ILE A 611 2.33 -6.60 36.52
CA ILE A 611 1.11 -6.07 35.91
C ILE A 611 0.71 -6.89 34.67
N ILE A 612 1.68 -7.26 33.82
CA ILE A 612 1.46 -8.12 32.66
C ILE A 612 0.90 -9.48 33.09
N SER A 613 1.50 -10.14 34.09
CA SER A 613 1.05 -11.44 34.57
C SER A 613 -0.38 -11.38 35.14
N ASN A 614 -0.68 -10.35 35.96
CA ASN A 614 -2.02 -10.10 36.51
C ASN A 614 -3.10 -9.84 35.43
N ASN A 615 -2.71 -9.47 34.21
CA ASN A 615 -3.62 -9.17 33.09
C ASN A 615 -3.56 -10.21 31.96
N ALA A 616 -2.83 -11.33 32.14
CA ALA A 616 -2.61 -12.35 31.11
C ALA A 616 -3.91 -12.92 30.52
N GLU A 617 -4.93 -13.14 31.35
CA GLU A 617 -6.24 -13.65 30.95
C GLU A 617 -6.91 -12.78 29.87
N GLY A 618 -6.73 -11.47 29.92
CA GLY A 618 -7.31 -10.53 28.97
C GLY A 618 -6.88 -10.76 27.52
N LEU A 619 -5.78 -11.47 27.27
CA LEU A 619 -5.40 -11.90 25.91
C LEU A 619 -6.40 -12.85 25.28
N GLN A 620 -7.21 -13.60 26.04
CA GLN A 620 -8.31 -14.42 25.50
C GLN A 620 -9.33 -13.58 24.72
N ARG A 621 -9.49 -12.29 25.08
CA ARG A 621 -10.36 -11.33 24.39
C ARG A 621 -9.76 -10.80 23.08
N VAL A 622 -8.52 -11.17 22.75
CA VAL A 622 -7.80 -10.74 21.55
C VAL A 622 -7.81 -11.86 20.51
N SER A 623 -8.25 -11.51 19.29
CA SER A 623 -8.27 -12.38 18.10
C SER A 623 -6.90 -13.03 17.83
N GLY A 624 -6.90 -14.31 17.48
CA GLY A 624 -5.68 -15.10 17.24
C GLY A 624 -4.72 -14.48 16.25
N GLU A 625 -5.25 -13.93 15.16
CA GLU A 625 -4.51 -13.28 14.08
C GLU A 625 -3.70 -12.07 14.59
N ARG A 626 -4.30 -11.27 15.49
CA ARG A 626 -3.62 -10.11 16.10
C ARG A 626 -2.50 -10.56 17.04
N ILE A 627 -2.70 -11.64 17.78
CA ILE A 627 -1.66 -12.24 18.64
C ILE A 627 -0.53 -12.79 17.76
N TRP A 628 -0.84 -13.54 16.71
CA TRP A 628 0.15 -14.09 15.80
C TRP A 628 1.00 -13.00 15.14
N VAL A 629 0.38 -11.91 14.68
CA VAL A 629 1.09 -10.78 14.06
C VAL A 629 2.07 -10.08 15.01
N GLU A 630 1.83 -10.05 16.32
CA GLU A 630 2.82 -9.52 17.28
C GLU A 630 3.82 -10.59 17.74
N LEU A 631 3.38 -11.84 17.98
CA LEU A 631 4.25 -12.95 18.35
C LEU A 631 5.28 -13.26 17.25
N LYS A 632 4.88 -13.29 15.97
CA LYS A 632 5.80 -13.48 14.84
C LYS A 632 6.90 -12.42 14.79
N LYS A 633 6.61 -11.17 15.17
CA LYS A 633 7.61 -10.09 15.26
C LYS A 633 8.51 -10.18 16.49
N ILE A 634 8.06 -10.81 17.58
CA ILE A 634 8.90 -11.13 18.73
C ILE A 634 9.90 -12.22 18.32
N LEU A 635 9.40 -13.29 17.67
CA LEU A 635 10.20 -14.42 17.20
C LEU A 635 11.25 -14.04 16.14
N GLN A 636 10.99 -12.99 15.35
CA GLN A 636 11.93 -12.41 14.38
C GLN A 636 12.78 -11.25 14.96
N GLY A 637 12.60 -10.91 16.24
CA GLY A 637 13.32 -9.82 16.92
C GLY A 637 14.65 -10.27 17.54
N ASN A 638 15.36 -9.34 18.18
CA ASN A 638 16.48 -9.73 19.04
C ASN A 638 15.94 -10.34 20.33
N PHE A 639 16.73 -11.23 20.94
CA PHE A 639 16.37 -11.93 22.19
C PHE A 639 15.07 -12.75 22.09
N ALA A 640 14.71 -13.21 20.89
CA ALA A 640 13.47 -13.95 20.64
C ALA A 640 13.29 -15.16 21.58
N GLY A 641 14.37 -15.89 21.83
CA GLY A 641 14.38 -17.07 22.71
C GLY A 641 14.11 -16.69 24.16
N GLU A 642 14.87 -15.73 24.67
CA GLU A 642 14.83 -15.27 26.05
C GLU A 642 13.51 -14.56 26.37
N ILE A 643 13.01 -13.72 25.47
CA ILE A 643 11.71 -13.03 25.62
C ILE A 643 10.56 -14.03 25.63
N LEU A 644 10.62 -15.09 24.82
CA LEU A 644 9.59 -16.13 24.84
C LEU A 644 9.64 -16.95 26.14
N MET A 645 10.82 -17.16 26.74
CA MET A 645 10.91 -17.67 28.11
C MET A 645 10.24 -16.72 29.11
N THR A 646 10.51 -15.40 29.05
CA THR A 646 9.86 -14.41 29.92
C THR A 646 8.33 -14.42 29.74
N ILE A 647 7.83 -14.60 28.52
CA ILE A 647 6.40 -14.75 28.23
C ILE A 647 5.82 -16.00 28.92
N ILE A 648 6.50 -17.14 28.82
CA ILE A 648 6.10 -18.39 29.48
C ILE A 648 6.11 -18.22 31.00
N ASP A 649 7.16 -17.65 31.56
CA ASP A 649 7.35 -17.50 33.01
C ASP A 649 6.42 -16.42 33.60
N CYS A 650 5.89 -15.49 32.78
CA CYS A 650 4.78 -14.59 33.15
C CYS A 650 3.39 -15.28 33.14
N GLY A 651 3.30 -16.56 32.76
CA GLY A 651 2.04 -17.34 32.74
C GLY A 651 1.21 -17.17 31.46
N LEU A 652 1.77 -16.61 30.38
CA LEU A 652 0.99 -16.23 29.19
C LEU A 652 0.68 -17.40 28.23
N SER A 653 1.37 -18.54 28.36
CA SER A 653 1.36 -19.67 27.42
C SER A 653 -0.04 -20.08 26.94
N GLN A 654 -0.92 -20.44 27.87
CA GLN A 654 -2.28 -20.90 27.59
C GLN A 654 -3.15 -19.83 26.89
N HIS A 655 -2.87 -18.54 27.14
CA HIS A 655 -3.65 -17.43 26.58
C HIS A 655 -3.24 -17.11 25.13
N ILE A 656 -2.01 -17.48 24.72
CA ILE A 656 -1.51 -17.43 23.34
C ILE A 656 -1.54 -18.79 22.62
N GLY A 657 -2.05 -19.85 23.26
CA GLY A 657 -2.28 -21.17 22.65
C GLY A 657 -1.14 -22.17 22.74
N LEU A 658 -0.06 -21.81 23.46
CA LEU A 658 0.99 -22.77 23.81
C LEU A 658 0.49 -23.76 24.89
N PRO A 659 1.06 -24.97 24.97
CA PRO A 659 0.78 -25.92 26.05
C PRO A 659 0.97 -25.28 27.44
N SER A 660 0.19 -25.72 28.43
CA SER A 660 0.33 -25.25 29.81
C SER A 660 1.69 -25.59 30.42
N ASN A 661 2.31 -26.69 29.97
CA ASN A 661 3.69 -27.05 30.26
C ASN A 661 4.43 -27.30 28.92
N PRO A 662 5.02 -26.27 28.30
CA PRO A 662 5.71 -26.41 27.02
C PRO A 662 7.09 -27.05 27.21
N ASP A 663 7.60 -27.68 26.15
CA ASP A 663 8.94 -28.27 26.14
C ASP A 663 10.01 -27.17 26.17
N LYS A 664 10.64 -27.00 27.33
CA LYS A 664 11.70 -26.02 27.56
C LYS A 664 13.11 -26.54 27.23
N GLU A 665 13.30 -27.79 26.80
CA GLU A 665 14.62 -28.34 26.50
C GLU A 665 15.01 -28.11 25.04
N ASP A 666 14.24 -28.62 24.10
CA ASP A 666 14.54 -28.47 22.66
C ASP A 666 14.50 -27.00 22.24
N PHE A 667 13.57 -26.23 22.80
CA PHE A 667 13.52 -24.79 22.62
C PHE A 667 14.80 -24.08 23.07
N ARG A 668 15.35 -24.43 24.24
CA ARG A 668 16.63 -23.86 24.71
C ARG A 668 17.80 -24.33 23.85
N ASN A 669 17.79 -25.57 23.37
CA ASN A 669 18.84 -26.09 22.51
C ASN A 669 18.88 -25.39 21.14
N LEU A 670 17.71 -25.09 20.57
CA LEU A 670 17.58 -24.23 19.39
C LEU A 670 18.08 -22.80 19.67
N CYS A 671 17.62 -22.18 20.75
CA CYS A 671 17.93 -20.78 21.07
C CYS A 671 19.40 -20.53 21.47
N LYS A 672 20.11 -21.56 22.00
CA LYS A 672 21.57 -21.49 22.22
C LYS A 672 22.34 -21.16 20.94
N ASN A 673 21.84 -21.60 19.78
CA ASN A 673 22.48 -21.36 18.49
C ASN A 673 21.82 -20.17 17.76
N GLN A 674 22.21 -18.96 18.16
CA GLN A 674 21.58 -17.71 17.71
C GLN A 674 21.57 -17.51 16.18
N SER A 675 22.53 -18.07 15.44
CA SER A 675 22.52 -18.00 13.97
C SER A 675 21.43 -18.88 13.36
N ILE A 676 21.22 -20.09 13.90
CA ILE A 676 20.14 -21.00 13.49
C ILE A 676 18.78 -20.41 13.86
N ALA A 677 18.60 -20.02 15.13
CA ALA A 677 17.33 -19.49 15.62
C ALA A 677 16.85 -18.25 14.83
N LYS A 678 17.77 -17.48 14.24
CA LYS A 678 17.48 -16.32 13.39
C LYS A 678 17.16 -16.67 11.92
N ASP A 679 17.59 -17.84 11.43
CA ASP A 679 17.33 -18.34 10.07
C ASP A 679 16.11 -19.29 10.01
N CYS A 680 15.59 -19.75 11.16
CA CYS A 680 14.37 -20.54 11.26
C CYS A 680 13.11 -19.75 10.86
N ASP A 681 12.10 -20.45 10.35
CA ASP A 681 10.74 -19.91 10.35
C ASP A 681 10.25 -19.75 11.81
N PRO A 682 9.53 -18.68 12.16
CA PRO A 682 8.90 -18.52 13.48
C PRO A 682 8.05 -19.70 13.94
N ILE A 683 7.45 -20.47 13.02
CA ILE A 683 6.75 -21.72 13.31
C ILE A 683 7.69 -22.78 13.87
N THR A 684 8.92 -22.89 13.38
CA THR A 684 9.95 -23.84 13.86
C THR A 684 10.35 -23.55 15.29
N ILE A 685 10.43 -22.27 15.66
CA ILE A 685 10.71 -21.84 17.04
C ILE A 685 9.54 -22.21 17.97
N LEU A 686 8.29 -22.07 17.51
CA LEU A 686 7.11 -22.50 18.28
C LEU A 686 6.98 -24.04 18.36
N ALA A 687 7.33 -24.76 17.30
CA ALA A 687 7.32 -26.22 17.25
C ALA A 687 8.26 -26.84 18.31
N ALA A 688 9.39 -26.18 18.59
CA ALA A 688 10.31 -26.63 19.63
C ALA A 688 9.69 -26.67 21.04
N LEU A 689 8.68 -25.82 21.32
CA LEU A 689 7.93 -25.77 22.59
C LEU A 689 6.79 -26.79 22.69
N LEU A 690 6.47 -27.53 21.62
CA LEU A 690 5.37 -28.49 21.61
C LEU A 690 5.82 -29.87 22.11
N ASN A 691 4.94 -30.55 22.84
CA ASN A 691 5.18 -31.89 23.36
C ASN A 691 4.59 -32.96 22.44
N LEU A 692 3.39 -32.70 21.91
CA LEU A 692 2.57 -33.63 21.13
C LEU A 692 2.08 -33.02 19.81
N PRO A 693 1.80 -33.82 18.77
CA PRO A 693 1.23 -33.34 17.50
C PRO A 693 -0.13 -32.64 17.68
N GLU A 694 -0.91 -33.01 18.69
CA GLU A 694 -2.19 -32.38 19.05
C GLU A 694 -2.01 -30.92 19.52
N ASP A 695 -0.88 -30.58 20.14
CA ASP A 695 -0.58 -29.21 20.57
C ASP A 695 -0.52 -28.26 19.36
N ALA A 696 -0.06 -28.74 18.20
CA ALA A 696 -0.03 -27.96 16.95
C ALA A 696 -1.44 -27.58 16.46
N LEU A 697 -2.41 -28.47 16.67
CA LEU A 697 -3.81 -28.23 16.30
C LEU A 697 -4.43 -27.17 17.23
N HIS A 698 -4.21 -27.26 18.53
CA HIS A 698 -4.67 -26.26 19.49
C HIS A 698 -4.03 -24.89 19.26
N LEU A 699 -2.72 -24.83 18.98
CA LEU A 699 -2.01 -23.59 18.68
C LEU A 699 -2.53 -22.96 17.39
N HIS A 700 -2.77 -23.75 16.34
CA HIS A 700 -3.42 -23.29 15.11
C HIS A 700 -4.85 -22.79 15.35
N GLU A 701 -5.65 -23.51 16.13
CA GLU A 701 -7.01 -23.09 16.47
C GLU A 701 -7.00 -21.76 17.22
N ARG A 702 -6.03 -21.53 18.12
CA ARG A 702 -5.92 -20.29 18.88
C ARG A 702 -5.39 -19.10 18.07
N LEU A 703 -4.43 -19.32 17.17
CA LEU A 703 -3.68 -18.27 16.46
C LEU A 703 -4.07 -18.06 15.00
N LYS A 704 -4.86 -18.97 14.42
CA LYS A 704 -5.40 -18.90 13.04
C LYS A 704 -4.29 -18.73 11.97
N PHE A 705 -3.27 -19.57 12.05
CA PHE A 705 -2.17 -19.61 11.07
C PHE A 705 -2.65 -19.81 9.62
N SER A 706 -1.83 -19.39 8.66
CA SER A 706 -2.02 -19.75 7.25
C SER A 706 -1.88 -21.27 7.03
N ALA A 707 -2.34 -21.76 5.87
CA ALA A 707 -2.26 -23.20 5.55
C ALA A 707 -0.83 -23.74 5.58
N TYR A 708 0.14 -23.00 5.01
CA TYR A 708 1.57 -23.35 5.06
C TYR A 708 2.09 -23.42 6.50
N GLU A 709 1.84 -22.38 7.30
CA GLU A 709 2.29 -22.31 8.70
C GLU A 709 1.69 -23.43 9.57
N ARG A 710 0.41 -23.77 9.36
CA ARG A 710 -0.26 -24.91 10.00
C ARG A 710 0.38 -26.24 9.60
N ASP A 711 0.58 -26.45 8.31
CA ASP A 711 1.05 -27.73 7.78
C ASP A 711 2.52 -27.97 8.15
N LEU A 712 3.35 -26.92 8.14
CA LEU A 712 4.70 -26.92 8.71
C LEU A 712 4.69 -27.24 10.21
N LEU A 713 3.87 -26.56 11.01
CA LEU A 713 3.81 -26.78 12.46
C LEU A 713 3.43 -28.23 12.80
N TYR A 714 2.42 -28.76 12.12
CA TYR A 714 1.98 -30.14 12.30
C TYR A 714 3.05 -31.14 11.87
N PHE A 715 3.69 -30.91 10.73
CA PHE A 715 4.81 -31.73 10.25
C PHE A 715 5.97 -31.76 11.25
N LEU A 716 6.38 -30.60 11.79
CA LEU A 716 7.45 -30.52 12.78
C LEU A 716 7.05 -31.24 14.08
N ALA A 717 5.86 -30.97 14.63
CA ALA A 717 5.39 -31.61 15.86
C ALA A 717 5.25 -33.14 15.72
N GLN A 718 4.87 -33.63 14.54
CA GLN A 718 4.79 -35.06 14.23
C GLN A 718 6.16 -35.75 14.17
N ASN A 719 7.17 -35.11 13.57
CA ASN A 719 8.45 -35.77 13.23
C ASN A 719 9.61 -35.42 14.18
N LYS A 720 9.50 -34.35 14.98
CA LYS A 720 10.50 -33.86 15.96
C LYS A 720 11.11 -35.01 16.79
N ASN A 721 10.26 -35.81 17.45
CA ASN A 721 10.77 -36.83 18.38
C ASN A 721 11.41 -38.04 17.68
N GLU A 722 10.89 -38.48 16.53
CA GLU A 722 11.45 -39.61 15.77
C GLU A 722 12.78 -39.26 15.09
N PHE A 723 12.94 -38.02 14.61
CA PHE A 723 14.12 -37.57 13.85
C PHE A 723 15.16 -36.83 14.69
N ARG A 724 15.03 -36.84 16.03
CA ARG A 724 15.95 -36.20 16.97
C ARG A 724 17.38 -36.75 16.82
N ASP A 725 17.52 -38.06 16.87
CA ASP A 725 18.82 -38.76 16.90
C ASP A 725 19.20 -39.37 15.53
N VAL A 726 18.52 -38.97 14.44
CA VAL A 726 18.78 -39.45 13.07
C VAL A 726 19.82 -38.56 12.40
N ASP A 727 21.01 -39.09 12.09
CA ASP A 727 22.08 -38.33 11.41
C ASP A 727 22.29 -38.72 9.93
N ASP A 728 21.54 -39.72 9.45
CA ASP A 728 21.62 -40.21 8.07
C ASP A 728 20.85 -39.30 7.10
N LEU A 729 21.58 -38.56 6.24
CA LEU A 729 20.99 -37.69 5.21
C LEU A 729 19.93 -38.41 4.35
N ILE A 730 20.14 -39.70 4.04
CA ILE A 730 19.23 -40.49 3.23
C ILE A 730 17.83 -40.57 3.86
N ARG A 731 17.70 -40.62 5.19
CA ARG A 731 16.39 -40.65 5.88
C ARG A 731 15.59 -39.39 5.62
N TYR A 732 16.24 -38.22 5.64
CA TYR A 732 15.62 -36.93 5.31
C TYR A 732 15.24 -36.83 3.82
N GLN A 733 16.07 -37.37 2.92
CA GLN A 733 15.75 -37.45 1.48
C GLN A 733 14.57 -38.40 1.20
N GLN A 734 14.51 -39.54 1.90
CA GLN A 734 13.38 -40.47 1.85
C GLN A 734 12.10 -39.79 2.34
N MET A 735 12.16 -39.08 3.48
CA MET A 735 11.05 -38.28 4.04
C MET A 735 10.51 -37.25 3.03
N CYS A 736 11.38 -36.55 2.29
CA CYS A 736 10.97 -35.62 1.23
C CYS A 736 10.11 -36.28 0.13
N LEU A 737 10.30 -37.59 -0.11
CA LEU A 737 9.68 -38.32 -1.22
C LEU A 737 8.46 -39.16 -0.80
N ILE A 738 8.39 -39.65 0.45
CA ILE A 738 7.26 -40.44 0.95
C ILE A 738 6.14 -39.58 1.55
N THR A 739 6.46 -38.42 2.12
CA THR A 739 5.46 -37.53 2.72
C THR A 739 4.50 -37.01 1.65
N SER A 740 3.20 -37.07 1.94
CA SER A 740 2.15 -36.64 1.02
C SER A 740 2.08 -35.11 0.95
N GLY A 741 2.40 -34.53 -0.20
CA GLY A 741 2.34 -33.09 -0.42
C GLY A 741 3.01 -32.67 -1.73
N LYS A 742 3.21 -31.36 -1.91
CA LYS A 742 4.10 -30.85 -2.96
C LYS A 742 5.54 -31.02 -2.50
N ILE A 743 6.38 -31.63 -3.33
CA ILE A 743 7.74 -32.00 -2.93
C ILE A 743 8.64 -30.79 -2.57
N LYS A 744 8.35 -29.60 -3.12
CA LYS A 744 9.01 -28.35 -2.73
C LYS A 744 8.69 -27.98 -1.28
N ASP A 745 7.40 -27.84 -0.98
CA ASP A 745 6.88 -27.51 0.34
C ASP A 745 7.36 -28.54 1.39
N ILE A 746 7.32 -29.85 1.08
CA ILE A 746 7.86 -30.89 1.98
C ILE A 746 9.37 -30.75 2.17
N LYS A 747 10.17 -30.48 1.12
CA LYS A 747 11.62 -30.27 1.28
C LYS A 747 11.91 -29.10 2.22
N GLU A 748 11.17 -27.99 2.07
CA GLU A 748 11.25 -26.83 2.97
C GLU A 748 10.89 -27.22 4.42
N TYR A 749 9.89 -28.08 4.64
CA TYR A 749 9.55 -28.57 5.99
C TYR A 749 10.64 -29.46 6.60
N VAL A 750 11.31 -30.28 5.78
CA VAL A 750 12.44 -31.14 6.23
C VAL A 750 13.69 -30.30 6.50
N GLU A 751 13.93 -29.24 5.73
CA GLU A 751 14.98 -28.25 6.02
C GLU A 751 14.74 -27.56 7.38
N GLU A 752 13.50 -27.15 7.69
CA GLU A 752 13.16 -26.60 9.01
C GLU A 752 13.25 -27.63 10.15
N LEU A 753 12.94 -28.91 9.92
CA LEU A 753 13.12 -29.99 10.90
C LEU A 753 14.61 -30.19 11.25
N LEU A 754 15.49 -30.11 10.25
CA LEU A 754 16.94 -30.15 10.44
C LEU A 754 17.45 -28.94 11.23
N LYS A 755 16.90 -27.74 10.99
CA LYS A 755 17.21 -26.55 11.80
C LYS A 755 16.74 -26.69 13.24
N LEU A 756 15.55 -27.25 13.48
CA LEU A 756 15.00 -27.48 14.84
C LEU A 756 15.95 -28.33 15.69
N HIS A 757 16.53 -29.39 15.11
CA HIS A 757 17.55 -30.24 15.76
C HIS A 757 19.00 -29.71 15.63
N CYS A 758 19.19 -28.47 15.15
CA CYS A 758 20.49 -27.83 14.95
C CYS A 758 21.47 -28.57 14.00
N LYS A 759 20.98 -29.42 13.09
CA LYS A 759 21.79 -30.29 12.21
C LYS A 759 22.23 -29.57 10.92
N LEU A 760 23.03 -28.51 11.06
CA LEU A 760 23.42 -27.62 9.95
C LEU A 760 24.09 -28.33 8.76
N ASP A 761 25.00 -29.29 9.01
CA ASP A 761 25.70 -30.00 7.94
C ASP A 761 24.75 -30.82 7.07
N LEU A 762 23.72 -31.41 7.67
CA LEU A 762 22.68 -32.16 6.96
C LEU A 762 21.71 -31.21 6.25
N HIS A 763 21.35 -30.09 6.87
CA HIS A 763 20.54 -29.04 6.24
C HIS A 763 21.22 -28.53 4.96
N GLN A 764 22.52 -28.20 4.98
CA GLN A 764 23.23 -27.74 3.80
C GLN A 764 23.27 -28.81 2.69
N LYS A 765 23.60 -30.08 3.04
CA LYS A 765 23.60 -31.19 2.08
C LYS A 765 22.22 -31.46 1.48
N LEU A 766 21.15 -31.35 2.28
CA LEU A 766 19.77 -31.50 1.79
C LEU A 766 19.38 -30.35 0.88
N LYS A 767 19.75 -29.12 1.21
CA LYS A 767 19.50 -27.92 0.41
C LYS A 767 20.13 -28.03 -0.97
N GLU A 768 21.39 -28.45 -1.04
CA GLU A 768 22.14 -28.73 -2.28
C GLU A 768 21.62 -29.95 -3.06
N TRP A 769 21.01 -30.92 -2.38
CA TRP A 769 20.48 -32.11 -3.03
C TRP A 769 19.36 -31.79 -4.02
N THR A 770 19.61 -32.15 -5.28
CA THR A 770 18.61 -32.12 -6.36
C THR A 770 17.76 -33.37 -6.27
N VAL A 771 16.45 -33.18 -6.09
CA VAL A 771 15.48 -34.27 -5.98
C VAL A 771 15.49 -35.13 -7.25
N PRO A 772 15.79 -36.43 -7.17
CA PRO A 772 15.82 -37.30 -8.34
C PRO A 772 14.41 -37.48 -8.90
N ARG A 773 14.31 -37.63 -10.23
CA ARG A 773 13.03 -37.86 -10.91
C ARG A 773 12.67 -39.34 -10.83
N PHE A 774 11.53 -39.66 -10.22
CA PHE A 774 10.98 -41.02 -10.22
C PHE A 774 10.81 -41.51 -11.67
N PRO A 775 11.40 -42.67 -12.06
CA PRO A 775 11.50 -43.06 -13.47
C PRO A 775 10.20 -43.66 -14.05
N VAL A 776 9.27 -44.13 -13.21
CA VAL A 776 8.02 -44.77 -13.68
C VAL A 776 6.90 -43.73 -13.84
N THR A 777 6.21 -43.78 -14.98
CA THR A 777 5.07 -42.90 -15.30
C THR A 777 3.77 -43.70 -15.40
N GLY A 778 2.62 -43.02 -15.25
CA GLY A 778 1.31 -43.66 -15.41
C GLY A 778 1.11 -44.31 -16.78
N SER A 779 1.64 -43.70 -17.85
CA SER A 779 1.64 -44.28 -19.20
C SER A 779 2.47 -45.55 -19.30
N LEU A 780 3.64 -45.60 -18.65
CA LEU A 780 4.50 -46.78 -18.62
C LEU A 780 3.84 -47.95 -17.88
N LEU A 781 3.07 -47.66 -16.80
CA LEU A 781 2.28 -48.68 -16.12
C LEU A 781 1.15 -49.24 -17.01
N LEU A 782 0.45 -48.40 -17.76
CA LEU A 782 -0.62 -48.86 -18.67
C LEU A 782 -0.07 -49.74 -19.80
N GLN A 783 1.14 -49.45 -20.29
CA GLN A 783 1.85 -50.29 -21.26
C GLN A 783 2.27 -51.66 -20.67
N ASN A 784 2.46 -51.74 -19.35
CA ASN A 784 2.84 -52.95 -18.62
C ASN A 784 1.64 -53.58 -17.88
N ASN A 785 0.47 -53.61 -18.53
CA ASN A 785 -0.76 -54.28 -18.08
C ASN A 785 -1.34 -53.81 -16.72
N CYS A 786 -0.99 -52.60 -16.24
CA CYS A 786 -1.62 -52.05 -15.04
C CYS A 786 -3.06 -51.59 -15.33
N PRO A 787 -4.07 -51.93 -14.49
CA PRO A 787 -5.45 -51.52 -14.73
C PRO A 787 -5.69 -50.02 -14.65
N THR A 788 -6.47 -49.48 -15.59
CA THR A 788 -6.81 -48.05 -15.68
C THR A 788 -7.58 -47.53 -14.48
N GLY A 789 -7.41 -46.24 -14.17
CA GLY A 789 -8.17 -45.53 -13.13
C GLY A 789 -7.41 -45.41 -11.81
N LYS A 790 -8.13 -45.44 -10.67
CA LYS A 790 -7.54 -45.17 -9.34
C LYS A 790 -6.43 -46.16 -8.94
N ILE A 791 -6.39 -47.36 -9.53
CA ILE A 791 -5.36 -48.37 -9.29
C ILE A 791 -3.97 -47.85 -9.69
N VAL A 792 -3.84 -47.15 -10.82
CA VAL A 792 -2.55 -46.62 -11.32
C VAL A 792 -1.85 -45.77 -10.26
N GLY A 793 -2.58 -44.89 -9.56
CA GLY A 793 -2.01 -44.05 -8.50
C GLY A 793 -1.54 -44.84 -7.27
N VAL A 794 -2.24 -45.91 -6.90
CA VAL A 794 -1.86 -46.79 -5.78
C VAL A 794 -0.59 -47.58 -6.13
N VAL A 795 -0.51 -48.11 -7.35
CA VAL A 795 0.66 -48.84 -7.86
C VAL A 795 1.87 -47.93 -8.01
N LEU A 796 1.70 -46.72 -8.56
CA LEU A 796 2.77 -45.69 -8.61
C LEU A 796 3.32 -45.39 -7.22
N ASN A 797 2.47 -45.20 -6.22
CA ASN A 797 2.92 -44.94 -4.85
C ASN A 797 3.68 -46.13 -4.24
N LYS A 798 3.25 -47.37 -4.50
CA LYS A 798 3.99 -48.58 -4.04
C LYS A 798 5.36 -48.70 -4.70
N LEU A 799 5.46 -48.51 -6.01
CA LEU A 799 6.74 -48.48 -6.72
C LEU A 799 7.64 -47.32 -6.28
N LYS A 800 7.05 -46.16 -5.96
CA LYS A 800 7.79 -45.01 -5.42
C LYS A 800 8.42 -45.34 -4.06
N VAL A 801 7.71 -46.07 -3.18
CA VAL A 801 8.28 -46.51 -1.90
C VAL A 801 9.47 -47.45 -2.13
N ILE A 802 9.33 -48.48 -2.97
CA ILE A 802 10.44 -49.41 -3.30
C ILE A 802 11.66 -48.66 -3.88
N TRP A 803 11.42 -47.71 -4.80
CA TRP A 803 12.49 -46.89 -5.36
C TRP A 803 13.19 -46.01 -4.30
N VAL A 804 12.44 -45.46 -3.35
CA VAL A 804 12.97 -44.66 -2.24
C VAL A 804 13.74 -45.52 -1.24
N GLU A 805 13.29 -46.75 -0.98
CA GLU A 805 14.01 -47.76 -0.17
C GLU A 805 15.31 -48.21 -0.86
N SER A 806 15.34 -48.25 -2.19
CA SER A 806 16.55 -48.56 -2.99
C SER A 806 17.58 -47.43 -3.07
N GLU A 807 17.44 -46.37 -2.27
CA GLU A 807 18.27 -45.14 -2.35
C GLU A 807 18.26 -44.52 -3.77
N PHE A 808 17.10 -44.56 -4.43
CA PHE A 808 16.84 -44.02 -5.77
C PHE A 808 17.59 -44.72 -6.92
N LYS A 809 18.19 -45.90 -6.67
CA LYS A 809 19.06 -46.61 -7.62
C LYS A 809 18.32 -47.38 -8.71
N LEU A 810 17.13 -47.93 -8.42
CA LEU A 810 16.40 -48.77 -9.36
C LEU A 810 15.91 -47.99 -10.60
N THR A 811 16.11 -48.59 -11.76
CA THR A 811 15.66 -48.12 -13.07
C THR A 811 14.15 -48.31 -13.27
N SER A 812 13.60 -47.76 -14.36
CA SER A 812 12.23 -48.01 -14.79
C SER A 812 11.93 -49.49 -14.96
N GLU A 813 12.86 -50.23 -15.57
CA GLU A 813 12.77 -51.63 -15.93
C GLU A 813 12.73 -52.50 -14.67
N GLU A 814 13.71 -52.35 -13.77
CA GLU A 814 13.80 -53.10 -12.51
C GLU A 814 12.58 -52.83 -11.61
N LEU A 815 12.06 -51.59 -11.57
CA LEU A 815 10.84 -51.28 -10.83
C LEU A 815 9.61 -52.00 -11.39
N LEU A 816 9.51 -52.19 -12.71
CA LEU A 816 8.38 -52.88 -13.31
C LEU A 816 8.36 -54.39 -12.98
N GLU A 817 9.51 -55.00 -12.67
CA GLU A 817 9.59 -56.40 -12.21
C GLU A 817 8.84 -56.64 -10.88
N HIS A 818 8.65 -55.60 -10.07
CA HIS A 818 7.86 -55.70 -8.83
C HIS A 818 6.33 -55.69 -9.05
N LEU A 819 5.83 -55.38 -10.26
CA LEU A 819 4.39 -55.30 -10.54
C LEU A 819 3.59 -56.57 -10.20
N PRO A 820 4.03 -57.80 -10.54
CA PRO A 820 3.27 -59.01 -10.22
C PRO A 820 3.05 -59.20 -8.72
N GLN A 821 4.07 -58.89 -7.91
CA GLN A 821 3.99 -58.98 -6.45
C GLN A 821 3.08 -57.86 -5.89
N ILE A 822 3.19 -56.63 -6.40
CA ILE A 822 2.29 -55.52 -6.00
C ILE A 822 0.83 -55.83 -6.35
N PHE A 823 0.54 -56.42 -7.52
CA PHE A 823 -0.82 -56.79 -7.90
C PHE A 823 -1.39 -57.88 -7.01
N LYS A 824 -0.57 -58.85 -6.60
CA LYS A 824 -0.91 -59.90 -5.63
C LYS A 824 -1.20 -59.30 -4.24
N ASP A 825 -0.36 -58.39 -3.75
CA ASP A 825 -0.52 -57.74 -2.44
C ASP A 825 -1.75 -56.83 -2.37
N LEU A 826 -2.06 -56.15 -3.48
CA LEU A 826 -3.26 -55.33 -3.65
C LEU A 826 -4.52 -56.14 -4.00
N ASN A 827 -4.42 -57.46 -4.14
CA ASN A 827 -5.52 -58.37 -4.49
C ASN A 827 -6.30 -57.91 -5.75
N ILE A 828 -5.55 -57.59 -6.81
CA ILE A 828 -6.09 -57.14 -8.09
C ILE A 828 -6.45 -58.37 -8.93
N VAL A 829 -7.73 -58.55 -9.21
CA VAL A 829 -8.28 -59.64 -10.04
C VAL A 829 -9.15 -59.02 -11.14
N ASP A 830 -9.01 -59.49 -12.38
CA ASP A 830 -9.75 -59.01 -13.56
C ASP A 830 -9.82 -57.47 -13.68
N GLY A 831 -8.70 -56.80 -13.40
CA GLY A 831 -8.56 -55.35 -13.48
C GLY A 831 -9.26 -54.56 -12.37
N LYS A 832 -9.73 -55.20 -11.29
CA LYS A 832 -10.44 -54.56 -10.17
C LYS A 832 -9.76 -54.84 -8.82
N LEU A 833 -9.78 -53.83 -7.95
CA LEU A 833 -9.40 -53.94 -6.54
C LEU A 833 -10.45 -54.77 -5.79
N VAL A 834 -10.15 -56.04 -5.50
CA VAL A 834 -11.03 -56.90 -4.70
C VAL A 834 -10.67 -56.68 -3.22
N LYS A 835 -11.54 -55.99 -2.47
CA LYS A 835 -11.37 -55.88 -1.02
C LYS A 835 -11.22 -57.28 -0.41
N LYS A 836 -10.16 -57.52 0.36
CA LYS A 836 -10.07 -58.73 1.19
C LYS A 836 -11.36 -58.88 2.01
N PRO A 837 -11.90 -60.10 2.19
CA PRO A 837 -12.96 -60.32 3.15
C PRO A 837 -12.53 -59.77 4.51
N LYS A 838 -13.45 -59.16 5.25
CA LYS A 838 -13.21 -58.92 6.67
C LYS A 838 -13.11 -60.28 7.35
N THR A 839 -11.89 -60.73 7.66
CA THR A 839 -11.68 -61.66 8.76
C THR A 839 -12.24 -61.00 10.03
N GLN A 840 -12.96 -61.79 10.82
CA GLN A 840 -13.67 -61.34 12.03
C GLN A 840 -12.72 -60.71 13.06
#